data_AF-A0A510E085-F1
#
_entry.id   AF-A0A510E085-F1
#
_cell.length_a   1.000
_cell.length_b   1.000
_cell.length_c   1.000
_cell.angle_alpha   90.00
_cell.angle_beta   90.00
_cell.angle_gamma   90.00
#
_symmetry.space_group_name_H-M   'P 1'
#
loop_
_entity.id
_entity.type
_entity.pdbx_description
1 polymer ?
#
loop_
_entity_poly.entity_id
_entity_poly.type
_entity_poly.pdbx_seq_one_letter_code
_entity_poly.pdbx_strand_id
1 'polypeptide(L)'
;MINVIRGVYNPSTGRLEEVDEEKAKRAFDGFKKVLSEGVSIMFADFDVDEKKVALALSDLISLVLKAPMLLPPLRYAGTRDVTKGSAPENANNFETLANYVLQRHVKGKVSPDKVTDVVKGSWGRKNPFLQFISLYQDEIYSIYEALMMVPADSRPGNNVGSLASHLSLTSMAEWAIFRDSEDLHFLRLASVLHDIGKLTDFGRHWESSTAFFDGLIDGIQRIGDLNQRLRSGIVDVLRKARERARNHHLVNIEGDLISSGEGRVERGELEQLYSSIQSCSPFLETLHMTAEEAEDYINEIEKRGSLKEKYEECSRQVYKKMQEKRKGKKRRGDTPSENVVADLNMFNFPGVQSFIKSFSDLRDISTASMLVDMSVTTIPFVVIDSMYEKTYLPLDSLLISSGGHSFIVTRRDTSRVMERIEEELRDVKLLRDLDVSLTVSSTPLIVGNGTYRMRGYETVSELFGKDGVKGLMIPPSSLKMISPGLHAVCESCGVYPAVRSDDRGKRLCTRCYTVHELSKSKGFSSKLETYFKVGSTVMYPMKVEEPMPYLSGDIIDEKNKLYEPVKAPRRYLSVVKSDGNDAGEYFSNSLFFGEYIDKSFKVDYWVKKSFVEATDEAERDGTLNKGMVMRTLLGVQYMGGDDILLIGPAMTAPVITMNALSKASDKLGMSFKVGVVTLKYDTPIQFAIEAAEKLMEDGKIRRETKDEAGAVNEKGRNTLTLLFASSLVTKSSVEEVKREWTATSQSSEVGSLYKMKTNFSFWRKVMDSSEGFWALLRSAGQGKEHEERVDSFKSHVRVMEDVVEAFQRNKDIYYTVIYMMRQATRHKEASKLMLTLLNQWSEEGKKSSEEGKSGEKGEPKESSGNDKVASVPLADVFFMLKTALAEAGDKGESP
;
A
#
# COMPACT_ATOMS: atom_id res chain seq x y z
N MET A 1 -28.59 22.98 6.86
CA MET A 1 -27.89 21.75 6.45
C MET A 1 -28.69 20.60 7.01
N ILE A 2 -29.23 19.75 6.15
CA ILE A 2 -29.89 18.52 6.57
C ILE A 2 -28.80 17.44 6.52
N ASN A 3 -28.53 16.79 7.65
CA ASN A 3 -27.56 15.69 7.71
C ASN A 3 -28.23 14.45 7.12
N VAL A 4 -27.81 14.06 5.92
CA VAL A 4 -28.22 12.79 5.31
C VAL A 4 -27.38 11.69 5.93
N ILE A 5 -28.00 10.67 6.53
CA ILE A 5 -27.24 9.51 7.04
C ILE A 5 -26.84 8.66 5.84
N ARG A 6 -25.58 8.82 5.41
CA ARG A 6 -24.95 7.98 4.40
C ARG A 6 -23.47 7.78 4.71
N GLY A 7 -22.97 6.61 4.36
CA GLY A 7 -21.57 6.22 4.57
C GLY A 7 -21.31 4.83 4.06
N VAL A 8 -20.03 4.52 3.90
CA VAL A 8 -19.58 3.17 3.52
C VAL A 8 -19.39 2.34 4.79
N TYR A 9 -20.11 1.23 4.92
CA TYR A 9 -19.88 0.29 6.00
C TYR A 9 -18.57 -0.44 5.76
N ASN A 10 -17.64 -0.36 6.73
CA ASN A 10 -16.37 -1.06 6.69
C ASN A 10 -16.47 -2.34 7.54
N PRO A 11 -16.52 -3.54 6.92
CA PRO A 11 -16.68 -4.79 7.65
C PRO A 11 -15.49 -5.15 8.54
N SER A 12 -14.31 -4.59 8.25
CA SER A 12 -13.06 -4.87 8.96
C SER A 12 -13.01 -4.14 10.30
N THR A 13 -13.37 -2.85 10.30
CA THR A 13 -13.47 -2.07 11.54
C THR A 13 -14.82 -2.26 12.26
N GLY A 14 -15.82 -2.80 11.56
CA GLY A 14 -17.18 -2.98 12.05
C GLY A 14 -17.98 -1.68 12.16
N ARG A 15 -17.50 -0.59 11.54
CA ARG A 15 -18.03 0.78 11.70
C ARG A 15 -18.50 1.36 10.37
N LEU A 16 -19.38 2.34 10.46
CA LEU A 16 -19.75 3.17 9.33
C LEU A 16 -18.72 4.29 9.10
N GLU A 17 -18.15 4.36 7.91
CA GLU A 17 -17.36 5.51 7.45
C GLU A 17 -18.31 6.57 6.90
N GLU A 18 -18.70 7.51 7.76
CA GLU A 18 -19.67 8.57 7.41
C GLU A 18 -19.12 9.53 6.37
N VAL A 19 -20.03 10.02 5.51
CA VAL A 19 -19.72 11.07 4.56
C VAL A 19 -19.58 12.40 5.31
N ASP A 20 -18.41 13.01 5.23
CA ASP A 20 -18.22 14.43 5.54
C ASP A 20 -18.73 15.24 4.34
N GLU A 21 -19.96 15.76 4.44
CA GLU A 21 -20.65 16.47 3.35
C GLU A 21 -19.89 17.71 2.85
N GLU A 22 -19.26 18.45 3.75
CA GLU A 22 -18.46 19.62 3.40
C GLU A 22 -17.19 19.20 2.64
N LYS A 23 -16.54 18.12 3.07
CA LYS A 23 -15.40 17.55 2.36
C LYS A 23 -15.80 16.97 1.01
N ALA A 24 -16.94 16.30 0.91
CA ALA A 24 -17.44 15.73 -0.34
C ALA A 24 -17.78 16.82 -1.36
N LYS A 25 -18.40 17.92 -0.91
CA LYS A 25 -18.65 19.10 -1.76
C LYS A 25 -17.35 19.78 -2.21
N ARG A 26 -16.37 19.97 -1.32
CA ARG A 26 -15.05 20.49 -1.70
C ARG A 26 -14.34 19.57 -2.69
N ALA A 27 -14.44 18.25 -2.52
CA ALA A 27 -13.89 17.27 -3.44
C ALA A 27 -14.55 17.36 -4.82
N PHE A 28 -15.87 17.53 -4.90
CA PHE A 28 -16.60 17.72 -6.15
C PHE A 28 -16.11 18.95 -6.93
N ASP A 29 -15.94 20.09 -6.26
CA ASP A 29 -15.40 21.30 -6.88
C ASP A 29 -13.91 21.18 -7.23
N GLY A 30 -13.12 20.57 -6.34
CA GLY A 30 -11.71 20.26 -6.57
C GLY A 30 -11.52 19.35 -7.78
N PHE A 31 -12.40 18.38 -7.99
CA PHE A 31 -12.29 17.46 -9.12
C PHE A 31 -12.51 18.16 -10.47
N LYS A 32 -13.49 19.07 -10.57
CA LYS A 32 -13.66 19.93 -11.77
C LYS A 32 -12.40 20.74 -12.06
N LYS A 33 -11.81 21.34 -11.03
CA LYS A 33 -10.58 22.13 -11.16
C LYS A 33 -9.41 21.26 -11.64
N VAL A 34 -9.16 20.13 -10.98
CA VAL A 34 -8.08 19.20 -11.32
C VAL A 34 -8.21 18.70 -12.77
N LEU A 35 -9.42 18.33 -13.20
CA LEU A 35 -9.65 17.87 -14.57
C LEU A 35 -9.46 19.00 -15.60
N SER A 36 -10.07 20.16 -15.38
CA SER A 36 -9.95 21.28 -16.32
C SER A 36 -8.49 21.74 -16.46
N GLU A 37 -7.79 22.00 -15.36
CA GLU A 37 -6.39 22.42 -15.41
C GLU A 37 -5.47 21.28 -15.89
N GLY A 38 -5.77 20.02 -15.55
CA GLY A 38 -5.03 18.84 -16.01
C GLY A 38 -5.05 18.67 -17.52
N VAL A 39 -6.16 18.99 -18.19
CA VAL A 39 -6.26 18.99 -19.66
C VAL A 39 -5.20 19.90 -20.29
N SER A 40 -4.93 21.07 -19.71
CA SER A 40 -3.94 22.01 -20.25
C SER A 40 -2.50 21.46 -20.21
N ILE A 41 -2.19 20.66 -19.18
CA ILE A 41 -0.87 20.04 -19.00
C ILE A 41 -0.73 18.83 -19.91
N MET A 42 -1.76 17.99 -19.94
CA MET A 42 -1.70 16.67 -20.54
C MET A 42 -1.98 16.68 -22.04
N PHE A 43 -2.84 17.58 -22.51
CA PHE A 43 -3.34 17.55 -23.89
C PHE A 43 -2.72 18.62 -24.79
N ALA A 44 -1.67 19.30 -24.35
CA ALA A 44 -1.01 20.37 -25.12
C ALA A 44 -0.64 19.96 -26.57
N ASP A 45 -0.33 18.67 -26.78
CA ASP A 45 0.14 18.12 -28.05
C ASP A 45 -0.97 17.33 -28.82
N PHE A 46 -2.23 17.41 -28.39
CA PHE A 46 -3.34 16.66 -29.00
C PHE A 46 -3.90 17.36 -30.24
N ASP A 47 -4.31 16.55 -31.21
CA ASP A 47 -5.17 16.98 -32.32
C ASP A 47 -6.65 16.91 -31.93
N VAL A 48 -7.53 17.55 -32.71
CA VAL A 48 -8.97 17.76 -32.44
C VAL A 48 -9.81 16.53 -32.78
N ASP A 49 -9.21 15.34 -32.89
CA ASP A 49 -9.96 14.10 -33.09
C ASP A 49 -10.82 13.82 -31.85
N GLU A 50 -12.13 14.06 -31.97
CA GLU A 50 -13.10 13.90 -30.89
C GLU A 50 -13.03 12.51 -30.23
N LYS A 51 -12.77 11.44 -31.01
CA LYS A 51 -12.69 10.09 -30.49
C LYS A 51 -11.48 9.92 -29.57
N LYS A 52 -10.33 10.42 -30.00
CA LYS A 52 -9.09 10.38 -29.21
C LYS A 52 -9.19 11.26 -27.98
N VAL A 53 -9.77 12.45 -28.11
CA VAL A 53 -9.99 13.38 -26.99
C VAL A 53 -10.91 12.75 -25.94
N ALA A 54 -12.02 12.12 -26.33
CA ALA A 54 -12.93 11.46 -25.40
C ALA A 54 -12.23 10.33 -24.63
N LEU A 55 -11.48 9.46 -25.32
CA LEU A 55 -10.75 8.36 -24.68
C LEU A 55 -9.65 8.86 -23.74
N ALA A 56 -8.94 9.92 -24.12
CA ALA A 56 -7.93 10.54 -23.27
C ALA A 56 -8.52 11.22 -22.03
N LEU A 57 -9.69 11.86 -22.15
CA LEU A 57 -10.41 12.42 -20.99
C LEU A 57 -10.83 11.31 -20.03
N SER A 58 -11.39 10.21 -20.55
CA SER A 58 -11.73 9.06 -19.72
C SER A 58 -10.49 8.52 -18.99
N ASP A 59 -9.35 8.36 -19.68
CA ASP A 59 -8.11 7.91 -19.04
C ASP A 59 -7.57 8.90 -18.00
N LEU A 60 -7.69 10.22 -18.22
CA LEU A 60 -7.32 11.23 -17.23
C LEU A 60 -8.21 11.15 -15.96
N ILE A 61 -9.52 10.91 -16.14
CA ILE A 61 -10.44 10.72 -15.02
C ILE A 61 -10.09 9.44 -14.27
N SER A 62 -9.90 8.31 -14.97
CA SER A 62 -9.46 7.04 -14.40
C SER A 62 -8.14 7.18 -13.63
N LEU A 63 -7.21 8.01 -14.13
CA LEU A 63 -5.96 8.30 -13.44
C LEU A 63 -6.22 8.99 -12.10
N VAL A 64 -7.14 9.96 -12.01
CA VAL A 64 -7.51 10.58 -10.73
C VAL A 64 -8.19 9.58 -9.80
N LEU A 65 -9.11 8.76 -10.31
CA LEU A 65 -9.80 7.73 -9.53
C LEU A 65 -8.86 6.65 -8.98
N LYS A 66 -7.78 6.35 -9.69
CA LYS A 66 -6.77 5.35 -9.30
C LYS A 66 -5.52 5.98 -8.71
N ALA A 67 -5.38 7.30 -8.72
CA ALA A 67 -4.14 7.99 -8.41
C ALA A 67 -3.56 7.53 -7.07
N PRO A 68 -4.32 7.31 -6.00
CA PRO A 68 -3.70 6.94 -4.74
C PRO A 68 -3.08 5.53 -4.73
N MET A 69 -3.54 4.61 -5.58
CA MET A 69 -2.82 3.36 -5.89
C MET A 69 -1.53 3.64 -6.67
N LEU A 70 -1.61 4.58 -7.62
CA LEU A 70 -0.54 4.91 -8.55
C LEU A 70 0.55 5.82 -7.95
N LEU A 71 0.26 6.52 -6.87
CA LEU A 71 1.16 7.48 -6.26
C LEU A 71 2.17 6.79 -5.34
N PRO A 72 3.43 7.26 -5.31
CA PRO A 72 4.41 6.79 -4.34
C PRO A 72 4.06 7.30 -2.92
N PRO A 73 4.62 6.70 -1.86
CA PRO A 73 4.52 7.20 -0.48
C PRO A 73 5.27 8.53 -0.25
N LEU A 74 5.62 9.24 -1.32
CA LEU A 74 6.42 10.46 -1.32
C LEU A 74 5.61 11.55 -2.04
N ARG A 75 5.45 12.72 -1.43
CA ARG A 75 4.82 13.85 -2.11
C ARG A 75 5.84 14.61 -2.93
N TYR A 76 5.52 14.84 -4.20
CA TYR A 76 6.37 15.65 -5.05
C TYR A 76 6.17 17.14 -4.77
N ALA A 77 7.26 17.89 -4.77
CA ALA A 77 7.19 19.34 -4.72
C ALA A 77 7.09 19.90 -6.15
N GLY A 78 5.96 20.53 -6.47
CA GLY A 78 5.81 21.29 -7.70
C GLY A 78 6.75 22.50 -7.70
N THR A 79 7.60 22.62 -8.72
CA THR A 79 8.23 23.90 -9.05
C THR A 79 7.61 24.41 -10.34
N ARG A 80 7.13 25.66 -10.34
CA ARG A 80 6.75 26.37 -11.59
C ARG A 80 7.95 26.54 -12.55
N ASP A 81 9.17 26.26 -12.07
CA ASP A 81 10.45 26.37 -12.79
C ASP A 81 11.02 25.02 -13.30
N VAL A 82 10.16 24.02 -13.58
CA VAL A 82 10.57 22.85 -14.40
C VAL A 82 10.98 23.26 -15.83
N THR A 83 10.85 24.54 -16.19
CA THR A 83 11.34 25.15 -17.44
C THR A 83 12.86 25.11 -17.62
N LYS A 84 13.64 24.72 -16.60
CA LYS A 84 15.10 24.48 -16.73
C LYS A 84 15.48 23.00 -16.52
N GLY A 85 15.17 22.17 -17.51
CA GLY A 85 16.04 21.06 -17.94
C GLY A 85 16.23 19.83 -17.03
N SER A 86 15.60 19.72 -15.86
CA SER A 86 15.81 18.58 -14.94
C SER A 86 14.52 18.04 -14.34
N ALA A 87 13.48 17.80 -15.15
CA ALA A 87 12.35 17.01 -14.68
C ALA A 87 12.84 15.56 -14.45
N PRO A 88 12.68 14.97 -13.25
CA PRO A 88 13.17 13.63 -12.96
C PRO A 88 12.54 12.63 -13.94
N GLU A 89 13.31 11.66 -14.43
CA GLU A 89 12.72 10.56 -15.20
C GLU A 89 11.62 9.86 -14.39
N ASN A 90 10.58 9.31 -15.05
CA ASN A 90 9.53 8.51 -14.40
C ASN A 90 10.17 7.60 -13.33
N ALA A 91 9.93 7.95 -12.07
CA ALA A 91 10.68 7.48 -10.91
C ALA A 91 10.13 6.15 -10.38
N ASN A 92 8.90 5.80 -10.76
CA ASN A 92 8.26 4.54 -10.41
C ASN A 92 7.46 3.92 -11.57
N ASN A 93 6.96 2.71 -11.33
CA ASN A 93 6.15 1.92 -12.24
C ASN A 93 4.92 2.70 -12.77
N PHE A 94 4.15 3.30 -11.87
CA PHE A 94 2.86 3.86 -12.23
C PHE A 94 2.95 5.20 -12.94
N GLU A 95 3.99 5.99 -12.69
CA GLU A 95 4.30 7.15 -13.53
C GLU A 95 4.60 6.75 -14.96
N THR A 96 5.31 5.62 -15.13
CA THR A 96 5.60 5.06 -16.43
C THR A 96 4.32 4.60 -17.14
N LEU A 97 3.44 3.90 -16.43
CA LEU A 97 2.14 3.49 -16.94
C LEU A 97 1.25 4.70 -17.29
N ALA A 98 1.13 5.68 -16.40
CA ALA A 98 0.32 6.87 -16.60
C ALA A 98 0.81 7.67 -17.81
N ASN A 99 2.13 7.84 -17.93
CA ASN A 99 2.72 8.48 -19.10
C ASN A 99 2.41 7.70 -20.39
N TYR A 100 2.50 6.36 -20.35
CA TYR A 100 2.13 5.52 -21.50
C TYR A 100 0.67 5.73 -21.91
N VAL A 101 -0.26 5.58 -20.95
CA VAL A 101 -1.71 5.66 -21.14
C VAL A 101 -2.15 7.00 -21.74
N LEU A 102 -1.50 8.09 -21.35
CA LEU A 102 -1.81 9.42 -21.87
C LEU A 102 -1.17 9.68 -23.24
N GLN A 103 0.11 9.32 -23.40
CA GLN A 103 0.88 9.65 -24.61
C GLN A 103 0.51 8.76 -25.81
N ARG A 104 -0.07 7.57 -25.59
CA ARG A 104 -0.51 6.66 -26.67
C ARG A 104 -1.58 7.26 -27.57
N HIS A 105 -2.37 8.20 -27.07
CA HIS A 105 -3.38 8.90 -27.87
C HIS A 105 -2.76 9.85 -28.91
N VAL A 106 -1.53 10.31 -28.67
CA VAL A 106 -0.77 11.19 -29.59
C VAL A 106 0.22 10.39 -30.43
N LYS A 107 1.01 9.51 -29.79
CA LYS A 107 2.11 8.77 -30.43
C LYS A 107 1.70 7.41 -31.02
N GLY A 108 0.49 6.96 -30.76
CA GLY A 108 0.03 5.61 -31.09
C GLY A 108 0.52 4.56 -30.08
N LYS A 109 0.20 3.30 -30.35
CA LYS A 109 0.54 2.17 -29.48
C LYS A 109 2.00 1.76 -29.63
N VAL A 110 2.51 1.08 -28.61
CA VAL A 110 3.85 0.50 -28.63
C VAL A 110 3.74 -0.98 -28.93
N SER A 111 4.54 -1.46 -29.88
CA SER A 111 4.64 -2.89 -30.18
C SER A 111 5.39 -3.63 -29.04
N PRO A 112 5.08 -4.92 -28.79
CA PRO A 112 5.67 -5.69 -27.68
C PRO A 112 7.21 -5.68 -27.64
N ASP A 113 7.88 -5.67 -28.79
CA ASP A 113 9.35 -5.61 -28.91
C ASP A 113 9.96 -4.28 -28.41
N LYS A 114 9.16 -3.21 -28.35
CA LYS A 114 9.57 -1.85 -27.93
C LYS A 114 9.11 -1.48 -26.53
N VAL A 115 8.49 -2.40 -25.78
CA VAL A 115 8.06 -2.16 -24.38
C VAL A 115 9.22 -1.68 -23.49
N THR A 116 10.45 -2.10 -23.80
CA THR A 116 11.65 -1.65 -23.06
C THR A 116 11.86 -0.13 -23.14
N ASP A 117 11.45 0.51 -24.24
CA ASP A 117 11.59 1.97 -24.42
C ASP A 117 10.61 2.73 -23.51
N VAL A 118 9.44 2.14 -23.25
CA VAL A 118 8.45 2.64 -22.28
C VAL A 118 9.00 2.51 -20.87
N VAL A 119 9.52 1.33 -20.50
CA VAL A 119 10.10 1.07 -19.16
C VAL A 119 11.28 2.02 -18.87
N LYS A 120 12.13 2.28 -19.87
CA LYS A 120 13.24 3.23 -19.76
C LYS A 120 12.78 4.69 -19.66
N GLY A 121 11.52 5.00 -19.97
CA GLY A 121 11.02 6.39 -20.05
C GLY A 121 11.52 7.16 -21.26
N SER A 122 12.07 6.46 -22.27
CA SER A 122 12.51 7.04 -23.54
C SER A 122 11.36 7.27 -24.52
N TRP A 123 10.20 6.67 -24.26
CA TRP A 123 9.00 6.80 -25.07
C TRP A 123 8.05 7.87 -24.51
N GLY A 124 7.42 8.66 -25.40
CA GLY A 124 6.52 9.76 -24.98
C GLY A 124 7.21 11.11 -24.79
N ARG A 125 6.45 12.13 -24.38
CA ARG A 125 6.99 13.38 -23.82
C ARG A 125 7.48 13.11 -22.40
N LYS A 126 8.52 13.83 -21.97
CA LYS A 126 9.01 13.74 -20.60
C LYS A 126 8.02 14.42 -19.64
N ASN A 127 7.47 13.63 -18.73
CA ASN A 127 6.95 14.04 -17.41
C ASN A 127 5.71 14.97 -17.33
N PRO A 128 4.73 14.93 -18.27
CA PRO A 128 3.48 15.69 -18.09
C PRO A 128 2.68 15.20 -16.86
N PHE A 129 2.73 13.89 -16.57
CA PHE A 129 2.08 13.32 -15.39
C PHE A 129 2.71 13.74 -14.07
N LEU A 130 4.04 13.76 -13.99
CA LEU A 130 4.74 14.27 -12.81
C LEU A 130 4.43 15.75 -12.56
N GLN A 131 4.37 16.57 -13.62
CA GLN A 131 3.96 17.96 -13.50
C GLN A 131 2.55 18.08 -12.92
N PHE A 132 1.59 17.34 -13.47
CA PHE A 132 0.21 17.30 -12.99
C PHE A 132 0.11 16.88 -11.51
N ILE A 133 0.71 15.75 -11.14
CA ILE A 133 0.70 15.27 -9.76
C ILE A 133 1.37 16.28 -8.82
N SER A 134 2.51 16.87 -9.20
CA SER A 134 3.22 17.83 -8.35
C SER A 134 2.39 19.08 -7.99
N LEU A 135 1.37 19.40 -8.80
CA LEU A 135 0.48 20.53 -8.61
C LEU A 135 -0.82 20.16 -7.88
N TYR A 136 -1.32 18.93 -8.04
CA TYR A 136 -2.66 18.53 -7.58
C TYR A 136 -2.68 17.31 -6.65
N GLN A 137 -1.54 16.80 -6.18
CA GLN A 137 -1.48 15.57 -5.38
C GLN A 137 -2.34 15.64 -4.11
N ASP A 138 -2.33 16.77 -3.38
CA ASP A 138 -3.12 16.93 -2.16
C ASP A 138 -4.64 16.99 -2.49
N GLU A 139 -5.04 17.69 -3.55
CA GLU A 139 -6.42 17.71 -4.05
C GLU A 139 -6.88 16.32 -4.51
N ILE A 140 -6.05 15.59 -5.24
CA ILE A 140 -6.33 14.23 -5.71
C ILE A 140 -6.56 13.28 -4.53
N TYR A 141 -5.74 13.38 -3.48
CA TYR A 141 -5.98 12.62 -2.24
C TYR A 141 -7.32 12.98 -1.60
N SER A 142 -7.65 14.27 -1.50
CA SER A 142 -8.95 14.71 -0.96
C SER A 142 -10.14 14.22 -1.79
N ILE A 143 -10.02 14.22 -3.12
CA ILE A 143 -11.05 13.72 -4.04
C ILE A 143 -11.27 12.23 -3.80
N TYR A 144 -10.20 11.45 -3.80
CA TYR A 144 -10.27 10.00 -3.63
C TYR A 144 -10.83 9.60 -2.27
N GLU A 145 -10.41 10.26 -1.18
CA GLU A 145 -10.98 10.01 0.14
C GLU A 145 -12.49 10.25 0.17
N ALA A 146 -12.98 11.32 -0.46
CA ALA A 146 -14.42 11.55 -0.55
C ALA A 146 -15.14 10.45 -1.33
N LEU A 147 -14.58 10.02 -2.46
CA LEU A 147 -15.15 8.94 -3.29
C LEU A 147 -15.15 7.58 -2.56
N MET A 148 -14.18 7.31 -1.69
CA MET A 148 -14.14 6.09 -0.88
C MET A 148 -15.17 6.08 0.26
N MET A 149 -15.56 7.25 0.78
CA MET A 149 -16.51 7.38 1.89
C MET A 149 -17.96 7.47 1.41
N VAL A 150 -18.19 7.92 0.17
CA VAL A 150 -19.53 7.93 -0.44
C VAL A 150 -19.86 6.53 -0.97
N PRO A 151 -20.94 5.90 -0.51
CA PRO A 151 -21.32 4.58 -1.00
C PRO A 151 -21.93 4.67 -2.40
N ALA A 152 -21.79 3.60 -3.19
CA ALA A 152 -22.50 3.50 -4.48
C ALA A 152 -24.02 3.37 -4.27
N ASP A 153 -24.44 2.73 -3.17
CA ASP A 153 -25.82 2.54 -2.76
C ASP A 153 -25.93 2.83 -1.25
N SER A 154 -26.81 3.75 -0.84
CA SER A 154 -26.93 4.17 0.56
C SER A 154 -27.76 3.22 1.43
N ARG A 155 -28.33 2.13 0.89
CA ARG A 155 -29.16 1.22 1.68
C ARG A 155 -28.31 0.26 2.52
N PRO A 156 -28.63 0.03 3.82
CA PRO A 156 -27.89 -0.90 4.67
C PRO A 156 -27.71 -2.30 4.03
N GLY A 157 -26.47 -2.77 3.94
CA GLY A 157 -26.12 -4.04 3.30
C GLY A 157 -25.64 -3.92 1.85
N ASN A 158 -26.07 -2.88 1.12
CA ASN A 158 -25.49 -2.51 -0.19
C ASN A 158 -24.48 -1.35 -0.08
N ASN A 159 -24.44 -0.68 1.07
CA ASN A 159 -23.51 0.41 1.39
C ASN A 159 -22.08 -0.04 1.71
N VAL A 160 -21.62 -1.14 1.12
CA VAL A 160 -20.27 -1.68 1.33
C VAL A 160 -19.30 -1.24 0.23
N GLY A 161 -19.79 -1.11 -1.00
CA GLY A 161 -19.01 -0.64 -2.14
C GLY A 161 -18.92 0.89 -2.19
N SER A 162 -17.73 1.40 -2.48
CA SER A 162 -17.49 2.83 -2.65
C SER A 162 -17.92 3.32 -4.03
N LEU A 163 -18.10 4.64 -4.14
CA LEU A 163 -18.34 5.29 -5.43
C LEU A 163 -17.13 5.16 -6.37
N ALA A 164 -15.90 5.11 -5.83
CA ALA A 164 -14.67 4.98 -6.63
C ALA A 164 -14.60 3.64 -7.39
N SER A 165 -14.86 2.53 -6.69
CA SER A 165 -14.87 1.19 -7.31
C SER A 165 -16.01 1.06 -8.31
N HIS A 166 -17.19 1.57 -7.96
CA HIS A 166 -18.37 1.57 -8.82
C HIS A 166 -18.11 2.27 -10.17
N LEU A 167 -17.63 3.52 -10.16
CA LEU A 167 -17.35 4.27 -11.40
C LEU A 167 -16.31 3.57 -12.28
N SER A 168 -15.26 3.01 -11.66
CA SER A 168 -14.21 2.27 -12.37
C SER A 168 -14.76 1.00 -13.03
N LEU A 169 -15.54 0.21 -12.31
CA LEU A 169 -16.14 -1.03 -12.81
C LEU A 169 -17.18 -0.77 -13.91
N THR A 170 -17.99 0.28 -13.76
CA THR A 170 -19.00 0.69 -14.75
C THR A 170 -18.34 1.10 -16.07
N SER A 171 -17.28 1.93 -16.02
CA SER A 171 -16.50 2.31 -17.21
C SER A 171 -15.83 1.10 -17.89
N MET A 172 -15.25 0.19 -17.11
CA MET A 172 -14.61 -1.03 -17.62
C MET A 172 -15.62 -1.97 -18.29
N ALA A 173 -16.80 -2.16 -17.69
CA ALA A 173 -17.84 -3.03 -18.21
C ALA A 173 -18.39 -2.51 -19.55
N GLU A 174 -18.63 -1.20 -19.66
CA GLU A 174 -19.04 -0.55 -20.91
C GLU A 174 -18.03 -0.78 -22.04
N TRP A 175 -16.74 -0.62 -21.75
CA TRP A 175 -15.67 -0.92 -22.70
C TRP A 175 -15.64 -2.38 -23.16
N ALA A 176 -15.93 -3.29 -22.24
CA ALA A 176 -15.96 -4.71 -22.53
C ALA A 176 -17.15 -5.11 -23.43
N ILE A 177 -18.33 -4.53 -23.21
CA ILE A 177 -19.59 -4.95 -23.84
C ILE A 177 -19.78 -4.31 -25.21
N PHE A 178 -19.54 -3.01 -25.34
CA PHE A 178 -19.82 -2.24 -26.55
C PHE A 178 -18.63 -2.22 -27.52
N ARG A 179 -18.03 -3.38 -27.76
CA ARG A 179 -16.76 -3.51 -28.50
C ARG A 179 -16.79 -2.99 -29.94
N ASP A 180 -17.95 -3.11 -30.58
CA ASP A 180 -18.19 -2.76 -31.98
C ASP A 180 -18.94 -1.42 -32.13
N SER A 181 -19.23 -0.74 -31.01
CA SER A 181 -19.94 0.53 -31.03
C SER A 181 -19.03 1.67 -31.49
N GLU A 182 -19.46 2.42 -32.51
CA GLU A 182 -18.76 3.65 -32.90
C GLU A 182 -18.75 4.68 -31.78
N ASP A 183 -19.72 4.58 -30.87
CA ASP A 183 -20.01 5.49 -29.78
C ASP A 183 -19.29 5.15 -28.47
N LEU A 184 -18.51 4.07 -28.44
CA LEU A 184 -17.84 3.54 -27.25
C LEU A 184 -17.05 4.61 -26.47
N HIS A 185 -16.41 5.54 -27.16
CA HIS A 185 -15.57 6.57 -26.55
C HIS A 185 -16.36 7.57 -25.70
N PHE A 186 -17.54 8.02 -26.15
CA PHE A 186 -18.38 8.87 -25.29
C PHE A 186 -19.18 8.07 -24.27
N LEU A 187 -19.51 6.79 -24.56
CA LEU A 187 -20.12 5.91 -23.55
C LEU A 187 -19.19 5.76 -22.35
N ARG A 188 -17.91 5.44 -22.58
CA ARG A 188 -16.92 5.33 -21.51
C ARG A 188 -16.78 6.64 -20.71
N LEU A 189 -16.72 7.79 -21.39
CA LEU A 189 -16.62 9.09 -20.73
C LEU A 189 -17.86 9.44 -19.90
N ALA A 190 -19.06 9.12 -20.40
CA ALA A 190 -20.29 9.28 -19.64
C ALA A 190 -20.27 8.37 -18.39
N SER A 191 -19.91 7.10 -18.57
CA SER A 191 -19.96 6.06 -17.53
C SER A 191 -19.01 6.30 -16.36
N VAL A 192 -17.80 6.82 -16.62
CA VAL A 192 -16.83 7.13 -15.55
C VAL A 192 -17.22 8.35 -14.70
N LEU A 193 -18.22 9.15 -15.13
CA LEU A 193 -18.71 10.34 -14.42
C LEU A 193 -20.21 10.31 -14.09
N HIS A 194 -20.98 9.32 -14.54
CA HIS A 194 -22.45 9.37 -14.52
C HIS A 194 -23.01 9.61 -13.11
N ASP A 195 -22.40 9.01 -12.09
CA ASP A 195 -22.81 9.06 -10.69
C ASP A 195 -21.99 10.04 -9.82
N ILE A 196 -21.13 10.87 -10.42
CA ILE A 196 -20.25 11.76 -9.67
C ILE A 196 -21.01 12.76 -8.79
N GLY A 197 -22.24 13.10 -9.16
CA GLY A 197 -23.14 13.95 -8.40
C GLY A 197 -23.51 13.42 -7.01
N LYS A 198 -23.33 12.11 -6.75
CA LYS A 198 -23.50 11.54 -5.41
C LYS A 198 -22.58 12.17 -4.36
N LEU A 199 -21.47 12.81 -4.76
CA LEU A 199 -20.63 13.58 -3.83
C LEU A 199 -21.38 14.77 -3.19
N THR A 200 -22.37 15.35 -3.86
CA THR A 200 -23.08 16.56 -3.39
C THR A 200 -24.54 16.32 -3.05
N ASP A 201 -25.22 15.47 -3.80
CA ASP A 201 -26.65 15.18 -3.63
C ASP A 201 -26.89 13.72 -4.03
N PHE A 202 -27.32 12.87 -3.10
CA PHE A 202 -27.48 11.44 -3.39
C PHE A 202 -28.75 11.17 -4.21
N GLY A 203 -29.87 11.78 -3.82
CA GLY A 203 -31.19 11.57 -4.38
C GLY A 203 -31.33 12.17 -5.76
N ARG A 204 -30.76 13.36 -5.97
CA ARG A 204 -30.70 14.06 -7.26
C ARG A 204 -29.28 14.07 -7.84
N HIS A 205 -28.55 12.98 -7.65
CA HIS A 205 -27.19 12.84 -8.18
C HIS A 205 -27.11 13.10 -9.68
N TRP A 206 -28.15 12.79 -10.46
CA TRP A 206 -28.20 13.05 -11.89
C TRP A 206 -28.20 14.54 -12.27
N GLU A 207 -28.87 15.40 -11.49
CA GLU A 207 -28.81 16.86 -11.63
C GLU A 207 -27.42 17.37 -11.27
N SER A 208 -26.87 16.85 -10.17
CA SER A 208 -25.52 17.20 -9.70
C SER A 208 -24.44 16.76 -10.68
N SER A 209 -24.53 15.57 -11.26
CA SER A 209 -23.63 15.09 -12.32
C SER A 209 -23.73 15.99 -13.56
N THR A 210 -24.94 16.41 -13.92
CA THR A 210 -25.16 17.37 -15.00
C THR A 210 -24.46 18.71 -14.71
N ALA A 211 -24.59 19.23 -13.49
CA ALA A 211 -23.90 20.43 -13.03
C ALA A 211 -22.37 20.25 -12.99
N PHE A 212 -21.87 19.03 -12.75
CA PHE A 212 -20.44 18.71 -12.83
C PHE A 212 -19.91 18.93 -14.25
N PHE A 213 -20.59 18.38 -15.26
CA PHE A 213 -20.24 18.56 -16.67
C PHE A 213 -20.26 20.03 -17.07
N ASP A 214 -21.31 20.77 -16.71
CA ASP A 214 -21.42 22.20 -17.03
C ASP A 214 -20.29 23.01 -16.38
N GLY A 215 -19.97 22.75 -15.12
CA GLY A 215 -18.84 23.38 -14.44
C GLY A 215 -17.48 23.01 -15.04
N LEU A 216 -17.30 21.78 -15.52
CA LEU A 216 -16.07 21.34 -16.20
C LEU A 216 -15.90 22.03 -17.56
N ILE A 217 -16.99 22.13 -18.34
CA ILE A 217 -17.03 22.86 -19.61
C ILE A 217 -16.65 24.33 -19.40
N ASP A 218 -17.25 24.99 -18.41
CA ASP A 218 -16.92 26.38 -18.05
C ASP A 218 -15.44 26.53 -17.65
N GLY A 219 -14.92 25.58 -16.87
CA GLY A 219 -13.51 25.53 -16.48
C GLY A 219 -12.60 25.50 -17.70
N ILE A 220 -12.86 24.60 -18.64
CA ILE A 220 -12.07 24.43 -19.87
C ILE A 220 -12.16 25.67 -20.78
N GLN A 221 -13.34 26.29 -20.87
CA GLN A 221 -13.53 27.51 -21.66
C GLN A 221 -12.69 28.69 -21.14
N ARG A 222 -12.41 28.75 -19.83
CA ARG A 222 -11.61 29.81 -19.19
C ARG A 222 -10.10 29.61 -19.31
N ILE A 223 -9.63 28.45 -19.78
CA ILE A 223 -8.18 28.17 -19.91
C ILE A 223 -7.64 28.93 -21.12
N GLY A 224 -7.00 30.07 -20.89
CA GLY A 224 -6.46 30.95 -21.93
C GLY A 224 -5.43 30.28 -22.85
N ASP A 225 -4.57 29.43 -22.28
CA ASP A 225 -3.39 28.86 -22.97
C ASP A 225 -3.70 27.62 -23.84
N LEU A 226 -4.94 27.13 -23.84
CA LEU A 226 -5.35 25.98 -24.65
C LEU A 226 -5.65 26.41 -26.09
N ASN A 227 -5.18 25.64 -27.08
CA ASN A 227 -5.49 25.87 -28.49
C ASN A 227 -7.02 25.96 -28.71
N GLN A 228 -7.49 26.99 -29.42
CA GLN A 228 -8.93 27.25 -29.60
C GLN A 228 -9.69 26.07 -30.23
N ARG A 229 -9.09 25.38 -31.20
CA ARG A 229 -9.73 24.22 -31.87
C ARG A 229 -9.81 23.02 -30.94
N LEU A 230 -8.73 22.74 -30.22
CA LEU A 230 -8.71 21.67 -29.21
C LEU A 230 -9.72 21.97 -28.09
N ARG A 231 -9.78 23.23 -27.62
CA ARG A 231 -10.76 23.71 -26.64
C ARG A 231 -12.19 23.46 -27.11
N SER A 232 -12.54 23.83 -28.34
CA SER A 232 -13.90 23.58 -28.88
C SER A 232 -14.20 22.08 -29.00
N GLY A 233 -13.24 21.29 -29.50
CA GLY A 233 -13.42 19.83 -29.63
C GLY A 233 -13.66 19.15 -28.28
N ILE A 234 -12.91 19.52 -27.24
CA ILE A 234 -13.12 19.02 -25.88
C ILE A 234 -14.51 19.39 -25.34
N VAL A 235 -14.93 20.64 -25.53
CA VAL A 235 -16.25 21.10 -25.08
C VAL A 235 -17.37 20.31 -25.76
N ASP A 236 -17.26 20.05 -27.07
CA ASP A 236 -18.26 19.29 -27.80
C ASP A 236 -18.31 17.81 -27.37
N VAL A 237 -17.15 17.21 -27.11
CA VAL A 237 -17.04 15.87 -26.51
C VAL A 237 -17.75 15.81 -25.16
N LEU A 238 -17.52 16.80 -24.29
CA LEU A 238 -18.13 16.85 -22.96
C LEU A 238 -19.65 17.05 -23.03
N ARG A 239 -20.16 17.84 -23.98
CA ARG A 239 -21.62 17.99 -24.20
C ARG A 239 -22.26 16.67 -24.61
N LYS A 240 -21.66 15.95 -25.55
CA LYS A 240 -22.14 14.62 -25.97
C LYS A 240 -22.13 13.61 -24.83
N ALA A 241 -21.06 13.59 -24.02
CA ALA A 241 -20.98 12.72 -22.85
C ALA A 241 -22.01 13.10 -21.77
N ARG A 242 -22.20 14.40 -21.51
CA ARG A 242 -23.23 14.92 -20.61
C ARG A 242 -24.63 14.46 -21.02
N GLU A 243 -24.98 14.58 -22.30
CA GLU A 243 -26.30 14.15 -22.80
C GLU A 243 -26.52 12.65 -22.57
N ARG A 244 -25.49 11.82 -22.78
CA ARG A 244 -25.56 10.38 -22.50
C ARG A 244 -25.70 10.08 -21.01
N ALA A 245 -24.90 10.72 -20.17
CA ALA A 245 -24.99 10.58 -18.72
C ALA A 245 -26.36 11.01 -18.20
N ARG A 246 -26.93 12.10 -18.72
CA ARG A 246 -28.28 12.56 -18.36
C ARG A 246 -29.36 11.57 -18.81
N ASN A 247 -29.23 11.04 -20.03
CA ASN A 247 -30.18 10.09 -20.59
C ASN A 247 -30.06 8.68 -20.00
N HIS A 248 -29.04 8.38 -19.18
CA HIS A 248 -28.88 7.10 -18.48
C HIS A 248 -30.11 6.73 -17.65
N HIS A 249 -30.76 7.71 -17.02
CA HIS A 249 -31.99 7.48 -16.24
C HIS A 249 -33.23 7.21 -17.12
N LEU A 250 -33.08 7.28 -18.45
CA LEU A 250 -34.11 6.99 -19.47
C LEU A 250 -33.74 5.79 -20.35
N VAL A 251 -32.44 5.54 -20.56
CA VAL A 251 -31.85 4.45 -21.36
C VAL A 251 -30.64 3.93 -20.57
N ASN A 252 -30.77 2.76 -19.95
CA ASN A 252 -29.77 2.19 -19.05
C ASN A 252 -28.33 2.18 -19.65
N ILE A 253 -27.34 2.59 -18.85
CA ILE A 253 -25.91 2.31 -19.05
C ILE A 253 -25.76 0.87 -18.59
N GLU A 254 -25.53 -0.03 -19.54
CA GLU A 254 -25.46 -1.47 -19.30
C GLU A 254 -24.37 -1.80 -18.26
N GLY A 255 -23.25 -1.07 -18.30
CA GLY A 255 -22.16 -1.21 -17.33
C GLY A 255 -22.55 -0.86 -15.90
N ASP A 256 -23.44 0.12 -15.68
CA ASP A 256 -23.95 0.43 -14.34
C ASP A 256 -24.79 -0.73 -13.82
N LEU A 257 -25.72 -1.27 -14.62
CA LEU A 257 -26.54 -2.42 -14.22
C LEU A 257 -25.69 -3.61 -13.77
N ILE A 258 -24.58 -3.85 -14.47
CA ILE A 258 -23.66 -4.97 -14.19
C ILE A 258 -22.83 -4.71 -12.93
N SER A 259 -22.24 -3.52 -12.83
CA SER A 259 -21.44 -3.08 -11.68
C SER A 259 -22.28 -3.06 -10.40
N SER A 260 -23.48 -2.46 -10.50
CA SER A 260 -24.49 -2.44 -9.44
C SER A 260 -25.00 -3.83 -9.11
N GLY A 261 -25.23 -4.70 -10.10
CA GLY A 261 -25.71 -6.07 -9.87
C GLY A 261 -24.70 -6.94 -9.12
N GLU A 262 -23.40 -6.72 -9.32
CA GLU A 262 -22.33 -7.40 -8.57
C GLU A 262 -22.30 -6.95 -7.11
N GLY A 263 -22.38 -5.63 -6.86
CA GLY A 263 -22.24 -5.05 -5.52
C GLY A 263 -23.53 -4.97 -4.70
N ARG A 264 -24.65 -5.53 -5.18
CA ARG A 264 -25.96 -5.44 -4.51
C ARG A 264 -26.51 -6.81 -4.15
N VAL A 265 -27.12 -6.87 -2.98
CA VAL A 265 -27.99 -7.95 -2.57
C VAL A 265 -29.31 -7.82 -3.31
N GLU A 266 -29.85 -8.94 -3.78
CA GLU A 266 -31.19 -8.96 -4.37
C GLU A 266 -32.22 -8.40 -3.39
N ARG A 267 -33.10 -7.53 -3.89
CA ARG A 267 -34.10 -6.83 -3.07
C ARG A 267 -34.91 -7.78 -2.18
N GLY A 268 -35.40 -8.89 -2.73
CA GLY A 268 -36.18 -9.86 -1.97
C GLY A 268 -35.39 -10.53 -0.82
N GLU A 269 -34.07 -10.69 -0.97
CA GLU A 269 -33.22 -11.15 0.13
C GLU A 269 -33.03 -10.07 1.19
N LEU A 270 -32.87 -8.80 0.80
CA LEU A 270 -32.83 -7.68 1.76
C LEU A 270 -34.13 -7.52 2.53
N GLU A 271 -35.29 -7.64 1.88
CA GLU A 271 -36.61 -7.56 2.53
C GLU A 271 -36.74 -8.62 3.64
N GLN A 272 -36.31 -9.86 3.35
CA GLN A 272 -36.28 -10.95 4.34
C GLN A 272 -35.33 -10.63 5.50
N LEU A 273 -34.13 -10.12 5.18
CA LEU A 273 -33.14 -9.77 6.20
C LEU A 273 -33.63 -8.62 7.08
N TYR A 274 -34.15 -7.54 6.49
CA TYR A 274 -34.64 -6.36 7.20
C TYR A 274 -35.83 -6.71 8.10
N SER A 275 -36.74 -7.56 7.63
CA SER A 275 -37.87 -8.05 8.44
C SER A 275 -37.41 -8.89 9.64
N SER A 276 -36.25 -9.54 9.53
CA SER A 276 -35.68 -10.42 10.58
C SER A 276 -34.73 -9.70 11.55
N ILE A 277 -34.45 -8.40 11.34
CA ILE A 277 -33.48 -7.62 12.11
C ILE A 277 -34.16 -6.36 12.62
N GLN A 278 -34.32 -6.24 13.94
CA GLN A 278 -35.06 -5.13 14.55
C GLN A 278 -34.47 -3.75 14.21
N SER A 279 -33.15 -3.61 14.12
CA SER A 279 -32.48 -2.35 13.76
C SER A 279 -32.73 -1.94 12.30
N CYS A 280 -33.12 -2.87 11.43
CA CYS A 280 -33.38 -2.60 10.02
C CYS A 280 -34.82 -2.19 9.71
N SER A 281 -35.75 -2.33 10.65
CA SER A 281 -37.17 -2.02 10.42
C SER A 281 -37.45 -0.62 9.89
N PRO A 282 -36.71 0.45 10.29
CA PRO A 282 -36.94 1.79 9.73
C PRO A 282 -36.55 1.93 8.26
N PHE A 283 -35.75 1.01 7.71
CA PHE A 283 -35.23 1.09 6.35
C PHE A 283 -35.98 0.19 5.37
N LEU A 284 -36.97 -0.59 5.82
CA LEU A 284 -37.70 -1.55 4.98
C LEU A 284 -38.40 -0.88 3.79
N GLU A 285 -39.08 0.25 4.03
CA GLU A 285 -39.78 1.00 2.99
C GLU A 285 -38.83 1.55 1.91
N THR A 286 -37.58 1.87 2.29
CA THR A 286 -36.59 2.43 1.36
C THR A 286 -36.20 1.46 0.23
N LEU A 287 -36.47 0.16 0.39
CA LEU A 287 -36.19 -0.84 -0.63
C LEU A 287 -37.08 -0.66 -1.88
N HIS A 288 -38.28 -0.09 -1.70
CA HIS A 288 -39.28 0.12 -2.75
C HIS A 288 -39.33 1.55 -3.30
N MET A 289 -38.56 2.45 -2.70
CA MET A 289 -38.47 3.86 -3.08
C MET A 289 -37.40 4.09 -4.14
N THR A 290 -37.55 5.18 -4.90
CA THR A 290 -36.46 5.77 -5.69
C THR A 290 -35.37 6.33 -4.76
N ALA A 291 -34.19 6.66 -5.29
CA ALA A 291 -33.10 7.21 -4.49
C ALA A 291 -33.50 8.52 -3.78
N GLU A 292 -34.21 9.41 -4.48
CA GLU A 292 -34.73 10.67 -3.93
C GLU A 292 -35.77 10.42 -2.83
N GLU A 293 -36.77 9.59 -3.09
CA GLU A 293 -37.81 9.26 -2.09
C GLU A 293 -37.21 8.57 -0.85
N ALA A 294 -36.24 7.68 -1.02
CA ALA A 294 -35.56 6.99 0.07
C ALA A 294 -34.75 7.98 0.93
N GLU A 295 -34.05 8.93 0.30
CA GLU A 295 -33.32 9.97 1.00
C GLU A 295 -34.26 10.90 1.78
N ASP A 296 -35.33 11.37 1.15
CA ASP A 296 -36.34 12.22 1.80
C ASP A 296 -36.97 11.49 2.99
N TYR A 297 -37.30 10.21 2.82
CA TYR A 297 -37.84 9.36 3.87
C TYR A 297 -36.87 9.18 5.05
N ILE A 298 -35.59 8.88 4.77
CA ILE A 298 -34.56 8.76 5.82
C ILE A 298 -34.39 10.09 6.55
N ASN A 299 -34.33 11.21 5.82
CA ASN A 299 -34.21 12.55 6.38
C ASN A 299 -35.41 12.92 7.26
N GLU A 300 -36.62 12.51 6.88
CA GLU A 300 -37.81 12.72 7.69
C GLU A 300 -37.82 11.92 8.98
N ILE A 301 -37.35 10.68 8.95
CA ILE A 301 -37.27 9.85 10.16
C ILE A 301 -36.14 10.34 11.08
N GLU A 302 -35.00 10.77 10.53
CA GLU A 302 -33.86 11.29 11.33
C GLU A 302 -34.24 12.55 12.11
N LYS A 303 -35.10 13.41 11.52
CA LYS A 303 -35.68 14.56 12.23
C LYS A 303 -36.52 14.16 13.45
N ARG A 304 -37.00 12.91 13.53
CA ARG A 304 -37.85 12.39 14.61
C ARG A 304 -37.08 11.58 15.66
N GLY A 305 -35.80 11.26 15.43
CA GLY A 305 -34.94 10.56 16.37
C GLY A 305 -33.63 10.08 15.72
N SER A 306 -32.64 9.64 16.52
CA SER A 306 -31.35 9.17 16.00
C SER A 306 -31.48 7.80 15.30
N LEU A 307 -31.44 7.78 13.96
CA LEU A 307 -31.35 6.57 13.14
C LEU A 307 -29.93 6.11 12.92
N LYS A 308 -28.93 6.97 13.14
CA LYS A 308 -27.53 6.69 12.85
C LYS A 308 -27.05 5.36 13.43
N GLU A 309 -27.28 5.16 14.73
CA GLU A 309 -26.92 3.91 15.41
C GLU A 309 -27.65 2.70 14.82
N LYS A 310 -28.92 2.88 14.44
CA LYS A 310 -29.70 1.82 13.79
C LYS A 310 -29.21 1.52 12.37
N TYR A 311 -28.75 2.52 11.64
CA TYR A 311 -28.22 2.38 10.28
C TYR A 311 -26.90 1.60 10.27
N GLU A 312 -25.96 1.96 11.16
CA GLU A 312 -24.70 1.22 11.33
C GLU A 312 -24.98 -0.21 11.81
N GLU A 313 -25.84 -0.37 12.82
CA GLU A 313 -26.18 -1.68 13.37
C GLU A 313 -26.91 -2.56 12.37
N CYS A 314 -27.81 -1.99 11.56
CA CYS A 314 -28.47 -2.72 10.47
C CYS A 314 -27.44 -3.16 9.42
N SER A 315 -26.56 -2.26 8.96
CA SER A 315 -25.51 -2.59 7.98
C SER A 315 -24.62 -3.73 8.49
N ARG A 316 -24.20 -3.65 9.75
CA ARG A 316 -23.39 -4.68 10.43
C ARG A 316 -24.10 -6.02 10.52
N GLN A 317 -25.35 -6.05 10.97
CA GLN A 317 -26.10 -7.31 11.12
C GLN A 317 -26.43 -7.95 9.78
N VAL A 318 -26.83 -7.16 8.77
CA VAL A 318 -27.08 -7.64 7.41
C VAL A 318 -25.82 -8.26 6.83
N TYR A 319 -24.69 -7.55 6.87
CA TYR A 319 -23.40 -8.05 6.38
C TYR A 319 -23.00 -9.36 7.08
N LYS A 320 -23.14 -9.43 8.41
CA LYS A 320 -22.82 -10.64 9.18
C LYS A 320 -23.67 -11.84 8.75
N LYS A 321 -25.00 -11.68 8.65
CA LYS A 321 -25.90 -12.77 8.22
C LYS A 321 -25.58 -13.24 6.80
N MET A 322 -25.22 -12.33 5.90
CA MET A 322 -24.78 -12.67 4.55
C MET A 322 -23.48 -13.47 4.55
N GLN A 323 -22.50 -13.08 5.37
CA GLN A 323 -21.23 -13.79 5.49
C GLN A 323 -21.44 -15.22 6.03
N GLU A 324 -22.33 -15.40 6.99
CA GLU A 324 -22.71 -16.72 7.52
C GLU A 324 -23.38 -17.60 6.45
N LYS A 325 -24.34 -17.05 5.69
CA LYS A 325 -24.98 -17.74 4.55
C LYS A 325 -23.96 -18.20 3.51
N ARG A 326 -22.95 -17.35 3.23
CA ARG A 326 -21.91 -17.67 2.24
C ARG A 326 -21.01 -18.83 2.68
N LYS A 327 -20.61 -18.87 3.96
CA LYS A 327 -19.80 -19.96 4.52
C LYS A 327 -20.51 -21.33 4.44
N GLY A 328 -21.84 -21.35 4.42
CA GLY A 328 -22.66 -22.56 4.30
C GLY A 328 -22.85 -23.11 2.87
N LYS A 329 -22.57 -22.32 1.81
CA LYS A 329 -22.72 -22.78 0.41
C LYS A 329 -21.41 -23.41 -0.07
N LYS A 330 -21.42 -24.72 -0.39
CA LYS A 330 -20.32 -25.36 -1.12
C LYS A 330 -20.16 -24.68 -2.49
N ARG A 331 -18.95 -24.19 -2.79
CA ARG A 331 -18.58 -23.61 -4.08
C ARG A 331 -18.72 -24.68 -5.17
N ARG A 332 -19.80 -24.61 -5.95
CA ARG A 332 -19.88 -25.36 -7.22
C ARG A 332 -19.07 -24.59 -8.25
N GLY A 333 -17.94 -25.16 -8.64
CA GLY A 333 -17.13 -24.67 -9.76
C GLY A 333 -17.78 -25.08 -11.06
N ASP A 334 -18.88 -24.43 -11.43
CA ASP A 334 -19.44 -24.58 -12.76
C ASP A 334 -18.70 -23.59 -13.68
N THR A 335 -18.05 -24.12 -14.71
CA THR A 335 -17.53 -23.30 -15.80
C THR A 335 -18.74 -22.69 -16.51
N PRO A 336 -18.80 -21.37 -16.77
CA PRO A 336 -19.98 -20.77 -17.38
C PRO A 336 -20.28 -21.46 -18.71
N SER A 337 -21.51 -21.97 -18.86
CA SER A 337 -22.05 -22.39 -20.17
C SER A 337 -22.40 -21.20 -21.07
N GLU A 338 -22.38 -20.00 -20.48
CA GLU A 338 -22.70 -18.72 -21.10
C GLU A 338 -21.53 -18.16 -21.93
N ASN A 339 -21.85 -17.32 -22.92
CA ASN A 339 -20.85 -16.63 -23.74
C ASN A 339 -20.00 -15.68 -22.87
N VAL A 340 -18.68 -15.76 -23.00
CA VAL A 340 -17.73 -14.94 -22.22
C VAL A 340 -17.40 -13.67 -22.99
N VAL A 341 -17.63 -12.51 -22.37
CA VAL A 341 -17.38 -11.18 -22.94
C VAL A 341 -16.02 -10.65 -22.52
N ALA A 342 -15.67 -10.84 -21.25
CA ALA A 342 -14.38 -10.41 -20.70
C ALA A 342 -13.86 -11.41 -19.66
N ASP A 343 -12.53 -11.53 -19.62
CA ASP A 343 -11.80 -12.32 -18.64
C ASP A 343 -11.10 -11.41 -17.63
N LEU A 344 -11.04 -11.85 -16.38
CA LEU A 344 -10.14 -11.32 -15.37
C LEU A 344 -8.83 -12.12 -15.44
N ASN A 345 -7.71 -11.42 -15.62
CA ASN A 345 -6.38 -12.01 -15.70
C ASN A 345 -5.53 -11.58 -14.53
N MET A 346 -4.94 -12.55 -13.86
CA MET A 346 -3.92 -12.37 -12.84
C MET A 346 -2.55 -12.55 -13.45
N PHE A 347 -1.74 -11.51 -13.41
CA PHE A 347 -0.30 -11.56 -13.72
C PHE A 347 0.45 -11.61 -12.40
N ASN A 348 1.27 -12.62 -12.19
CA ASN A 348 2.00 -12.79 -10.93
C ASN A 348 3.49 -13.04 -11.18
N PHE A 349 4.31 -12.40 -10.34
CA PHE A 349 5.75 -12.50 -10.38
C PHE A 349 6.22 -13.62 -9.43
N PRO A 350 6.75 -14.74 -9.96
CA PRO A 350 7.21 -15.81 -9.08
C PRO A 350 8.46 -15.38 -8.30
N GLY A 351 8.42 -15.54 -6.98
CA GLY A 351 9.60 -15.38 -6.13
C GLY A 351 10.12 -13.94 -5.99
N VAL A 352 9.23 -12.95 -5.83
CA VAL A 352 9.57 -11.51 -5.65
C VAL A 352 10.75 -11.30 -4.68
N GLN A 353 10.67 -11.85 -3.47
CA GLN A 353 11.72 -11.67 -2.46
C GLN A 353 13.05 -12.29 -2.89
N SER A 354 13.03 -13.46 -3.53
CA SER A 354 14.24 -14.11 -4.05
C SER A 354 14.88 -13.29 -5.17
N PHE A 355 14.07 -12.69 -6.04
CA PHE A 355 14.55 -11.82 -7.10
C PHE A 355 15.22 -10.56 -6.54
N ILE A 356 14.54 -9.81 -5.66
CA ILE A 356 15.08 -8.57 -5.08
C ILE A 356 16.35 -8.83 -4.25
N LYS A 357 16.38 -9.94 -3.49
CA LYS A 357 17.55 -10.32 -2.69
C LYS A 357 18.74 -10.81 -3.52
N SER A 358 18.59 -11.03 -4.83
CA SER A 358 19.71 -11.41 -5.70
C SER A 358 20.69 -10.25 -5.97
N PHE A 359 20.37 -9.03 -5.53
CA PHE A 359 21.19 -7.83 -5.77
C PHE A 359 21.88 -7.38 -4.48
N SER A 360 23.14 -6.95 -4.60
CA SER A 360 23.96 -6.53 -3.45
C SER A 360 23.94 -5.01 -3.23
N ASP A 361 23.73 -4.25 -4.30
CA ASP A 361 23.84 -2.80 -4.32
C ASP A 361 22.45 -2.15 -4.15
N LEU A 362 22.36 -1.10 -3.31
CA LEU A 362 21.06 -0.49 -2.98
C LEU A 362 20.32 0.07 -4.20
N ARG A 363 21.05 0.67 -5.16
CA ARG A 363 20.45 1.20 -6.40
C ARG A 363 19.78 0.08 -7.20
N ASP A 364 20.44 -1.08 -7.25
CA ASP A 364 19.95 -2.25 -7.96
C ASP A 364 18.77 -2.87 -7.23
N ILE A 365 18.81 -2.96 -5.89
CA ILE A 365 17.68 -3.42 -5.06
C ILE A 365 16.43 -2.54 -5.31
N SER A 366 16.58 -1.21 -5.24
CA SER A 366 15.47 -0.29 -5.47
C SER A 366 14.93 -0.39 -6.90
N THR A 367 15.79 -0.67 -7.88
CA THR A 367 15.38 -0.81 -9.29
C THR A 367 14.73 -2.15 -9.56
N ALA A 368 15.26 -3.23 -8.99
CA ALA A 368 14.69 -4.56 -9.05
C ALA A 368 13.28 -4.59 -8.45
N SER A 369 13.10 -3.93 -7.29
CA SER A 369 11.80 -3.73 -6.66
C SER A 369 10.80 -3.06 -7.61
N MET A 370 11.17 -1.93 -8.22
CA MET A 370 10.34 -1.23 -9.21
C MET A 370 10.04 -2.11 -10.44
N LEU A 371 11.01 -2.92 -10.90
CA LEU A 371 10.86 -3.81 -12.04
C LEU A 371 9.90 -4.97 -11.78
N VAL A 372 9.79 -5.46 -10.54
CA VAL A 372 8.77 -6.45 -10.18
C VAL A 372 7.38 -5.89 -10.49
N ASP A 373 7.08 -4.68 -10.00
CA ASP A 373 5.79 -4.04 -10.24
C ASP A 373 5.56 -3.78 -11.74
N MET A 374 6.57 -3.25 -12.44
CA MET A 374 6.49 -3.04 -13.90
C MET A 374 6.23 -4.32 -14.67
N SER A 375 6.83 -5.44 -14.24
CA SER A 375 6.70 -6.73 -14.92
C SER A 375 5.30 -7.29 -14.84
N VAL A 376 4.56 -7.03 -13.76
CA VAL A 376 3.18 -7.53 -13.62
C VAL A 376 2.12 -6.50 -14.00
N THR A 377 2.48 -5.24 -14.22
CA THR A 377 1.52 -4.18 -14.58
C THR A 377 1.84 -3.53 -15.92
N THR A 378 2.81 -2.62 -15.97
CA THR A 378 3.13 -1.79 -17.14
C THR A 378 3.43 -2.65 -18.36
N ILE A 379 4.24 -3.70 -18.21
CA ILE A 379 4.61 -4.58 -19.32
C ILE A 379 3.36 -5.31 -19.87
N PRO A 380 2.59 -6.08 -19.08
CA PRO A 380 1.35 -6.70 -19.54
C PRO A 380 0.34 -5.69 -20.09
N PHE A 381 0.18 -4.53 -19.47
CA PHE A 381 -0.76 -3.52 -19.92
C PHE A 381 -0.41 -3.00 -21.32
N VAL A 382 0.86 -2.66 -21.57
CA VAL A 382 1.31 -2.21 -22.90
C VAL A 382 1.17 -3.32 -23.94
N VAL A 383 1.55 -4.55 -23.59
CA VAL A 383 1.44 -5.71 -24.48
C VAL A 383 -0.02 -5.94 -24.87
N ILE A 384 -0.92 -6.01 -23.90
CA ILE A 384 -2.35 -6.23 -24.16
C ILE A 384 -2.97 -5.06 -24.93
N ASP A 385 -2.60 -3.82 -24.59
CA ASP A 385 -3.07 -2.65 -25.32
C ASP A 385 -2.68 -2.73 -26.81
N SER A 386 -1.47 -3.19 -27.12
CA SER A 386 -1.00 -3.36 -28.51
C SER A 386 -1.83 -4.37 -29.33
N MET A 387 -2.54 -5.29 -28.66
CA MET A 387 -3.34 -6.33 -29.31
C MET A 387 -4.71 -5.84 -29.82
N TYR A 388 -5.19 -4.68 -29.34
CA TYR A 388 -6.46 -4.11 -29.77
C TYR A 388 -6.27 -3.17 -30.97
N GLU A 389 -6.99 -3.34 -32.07
CA GLU A 389 -6.82 -2.47 -33.25
C GLU A 389 -7.74 -1.24 -33.21
N LYS A 390 -9.00 -1.42 -32.78
CA LYS A 390 -10.06 -0.41 -32.89
C LYS A 390 -10.17 0.53 -31.67
N THR A 391 -9.52 0.20 -30.57
CA THR A 391 -9.64 0.93 -29.29
C THR A 391 -8.38 0.73 -28.45
N TYR A 392 -8.23 1.49 -27.37
CA TYR A 392 -7.19 1.29 -26.37
C TYR A 392 -7.72 0.45 -25.19
N LEU A 393 -6.81 -0.26 -24.51
CA LEU A 393 -7.07 -0.85 -23.21
C LEU A 393 -7.27 0.29 -22.18
N PRO A 394 -8.47 0.48 -21.61
CA PRO A 394 -8.72 1.58 -20.68
C PRO A 394 -7.95 1.36 -19.39
N LEU A 395 -7.52 2.44 -18.73
CA LEU A 395 -6.89 2.29 -17.42
C LEU A 395 -7.83 1.65 -16.38
N ASP A 396 -9.15 1.81 -16.55
CA ASP A 396 -10.18 1.15 -15.73
C ASP A 396 -10.09 -0.39 -15.75
N SER A 397 -9.45 -0.97 -16.78
CA SER A 397 -9.21 -2.42 -16.85
C SER A 397 -8.17 -2.93 -15.83
N LEU A 398 -7.27 -2.06 -15.37
CA LEU A 398 -6.34 -2.37 -14.29
C LEU A 398 -7.08 -2.21 -12.97
N LEU A 399 -7.57 -3.33 -12.43
CA LEU A 399 -8.38 -3.35 -11.23
C LEU A 399 -7.53 -3.30 -9.97
N ILE A 400 -6.43 -4.06 -9.94
CA ILE A 400 -5.53 -4.17 -8.77
C ILE A 400 -4.10 -4.24 -9.24
N SER A 401 -3.20 -3.62 -8.48
CA SER A 401 -1.76 -3.79 -8.58
C SER A 401 -1.14 -3.70 -7.19
N SER A 402 -0.64 -4.81 -6.66
CA SER A 402 0.02 -4.84 -5.36
C SER A 402 0.86 -6.10 -5.20
N GLY A 403 1.95 -6.04 -4.41
CA GLY A 403 2.67 -7.23 -3.93
C GLY A 403 3.18 -8.18 -5.02
N GLY A 404 3.60 -7.66 -6.17
CA GLY A 404 4.10 -8.49 -7.27
C GLY A 404 3.02 -9.25 -8.05
N HIS A 405 1.75 -8.82 -7.98
CA HIS A 405 0.71 -9.27 -8.92
C HIS A 405 -0.22 -8.12 -9.34
N SER A 406 -0.95 -8.34 -10.43
CA SER A 406 -1.99 -7.41 -10.90
C SER A 406 -3.20 -8.14 -11.47
N PHE A 407 -4.35 -7.47 -11.43
CA PHE A 407 -5.57 -7.90 -12.10
C PHE A 407 -5.89 -6.97 -13.26
N ILE A 408 -5.87 -7.51 -14.48
CA ILE A 408 -6.22 -6.79 -15.71
C ILE A 408 -7.39 -7.48 -16.39
N VAL A 409 -8.45 -6.72 -16.65
CA VAL A 409 -9.59 -7.20 -17.43
C VAL A 409 -9.30 -7.10 -18.92
N THR A 410 -9.51 -8.19 -19.64
CA THR A 410 -9.36 -8.22 -21.09
C THR A 410 -10.65 -8.62 -21.76
N ARG A 411 -11.02 -7.87 -22.79
CA ARG A 411 -12.16 -8.16 -23.65
C ARG A 411 -11.84 -9.29 -24.62
N ARG A 412 -12.77 -10.22 -24.81
CA ARG A 412 -12.68 -11.30 -25.81
C ARG A 412 -13.11 -10.81 -27.20
N ASP A 413 -12.22 -10.13 -27.89
CA ASP A 413 -12.43 -9.76 -29.30
C ASP A 413 -12.25 -10.98 -30.23
N THR A 414 -11.39 -11.92 -29.83
CA THR A 414 -11.17 -13.20 -30.52
C THR A 414 -11.08 -14.33 -29.50
N SER A 415 -11.25 -15.58 -29.94
CA SER A 415 -11.10 -16.76 -29.06
C SER A 415 -9.68 -17.00 -28.57
N ARG A 416 -8.67 -16.37 -29.18
CA ARG A 416 -7.23 -16.60 -28.91
C ARG A 416 -6.56 -15.48 -28.11
N VAL A 417 -7.30 -14.50 -27.57
CA VAL A 417 -6.69 -13.38 -26.82
C VAL A 417 -5.81 -13.91 -25.68
N MET A 418 -6.23 -14.97 -24.98
CA MET A 418 -5.48 -15.53 -23.85
C MET A 418 -4.17 -16.21 -24.26
N GLU A 419 -4.23 -17.08 -25.28
CA GLU A 419 -3.04 -17.77 -25.81
C GLU A 419 -2.00 -16.75 -26.30
N ARG A 420 -2.47 -15.70 -26.98
CA ARG A 420 -1.61 -14.61 -27.45
C ARG A 420 -0.95 -13.83 -26.33
N ILE A 421 -1.59 -13.61 -25.18
CA ILE A 421 -0.98 -12.84 -24.08
C ILE A 421 0.29 -13.53 -23.56
N GLU A 422 0.23 -14.84 -23.29
CA GLU A 422 1.40 -15.58 -22.79
C GLU A 422 2.51 -15.65 -23.86
N GLU A 423 2.15 -15.79 -25.14
CA GLU A 423 3.11 -15.80 -26.27
C GLU A 423 3.84 -14.45 -26.39
N GLU A 424 3.10 -13.34 -26.48
CA GLU A 424 3.66 -12.00 -26.66
C GLU A 424 4.52 -11.59 -25.45
N LEU A 425 4.16 -12.00 -24.23
CA LEU A 425 4.98 -11.75 -23.03
C LEU A 425 6.31 -12.50 -23.04
N ARG A 426 6.37 -13.73 -23.58
CA ARG A 426 7.63 -14.47 -23.75
C ARG A 426 8.58 -13.79 -24.73
N ASP A 427 8.04 -13.01 -25.66
CA ASP A 427 8.80 -12.30 -26.67
C ASP A 427 9.38 -10.95 -26.18
N VAL A 428 8.92 -10.46 -25.03
CA VAL A 428 9.45 -9.25 -24.41
C VAL A 428 10.90 -9.46 -23.97
N LYS A 429 11.82 -8.78 -24.67
CA LYS A 429 13.27 -8.87 -24.42
C LYS A 429 13.65 -8.58 -22.97
N LEU A 430 13.06 -7.56 -22.36
CA LEU A 430 13.36 -7.19 -20.98
C LEU A 430 13.07 -8.32 -19.98
N LEU A 431 11.92 -9.02 -20.11
CA LEU A 431 11.59 -10.15 -19.24
C LEU A 431 12.58 -11.31 -19.42
N ARG A 432 13.01 -11.58 -20.65
CA ARG A 432 14.05 -12.58 -20.94
C ARG A 432 15.41 -12.20 -20.35
N ASP A 433 15.83 -10.94 -20.50
CA ASP A 433 17.11 -10.45 -19.97
C ASP A 433 17.13 -10.48 -18.43
N LEU A 434 15.96 -10.28 -17.80
CA LEU A 434 15.77 -10.43 -16.36
C LEU A 434 15.63 -11.90 -15.91
N ASP A 435 15.47 -12.83 -16.84
CA ASP A 435 15.18 -14.25 -16.60
C ASP A 435 13.93 -14.43 -15.73
N VAL A 436 12.86 -13.73 -16.13
CA VAL A 436 11.55 -13.74 -15.48
C VAL A 436 10.51 -14.34 -16.42
N SER A 437 9.81 -15.36 -15.92
CA SER A 437 8.61 -15.90 -16.57
C SER A 437 7.41 -15.64 -15.66
N LEU A 438 6.52 -14.76 -16.09
CA LEU A 438 5.30 -14.44 -15.35
C LEU A 438 4.33 -15.62 -15.36
N THR A 439 3.60 -15.84 -14.28
CA THR A 439 2.42 -16.69 -14.31
C THR A 439 1.22 -15.84 -14.72
N VAL A 440 0.45 -16.34 -15.70
CA VAL A 440 -0.78 -15.69 -16.16
C VAL A 440 -1.93 -16.65 -15.88
N SER A 441 -2.86 -16.25 -15.01
CA SER A 441 -4.05 -17.05 -14.70
C SER A 441 -5.30 -16.28 -15.11
N SER A 442 -6.23 -16.95 -15.79
CA SER A 442 -7.41 -16.28 -16.35
C SER A 442 -8.70 -16.98 -15.92
N THR A 443 -9.75 -16.20 -15.73
CA THR A 443 -11.11 -16.73 -15.51
C THR A 443 -12.14 -15.75 -16.08
N PRO A 444 -13.30 -16.23 -16.60
CA PRO A 444 -14.36 -15.35 -17.07
C PRO A 444 -14.82 -14.41 -15.96
N LEU A 445 -14.99 -13.12 -16.29
CA LEU A 445 -15.53 -12.09 -15.38
C LEU A 445 -16.92 -11.63 -15.82
N ILE A 446 -17.07 -11.25 -17.08
CA ILE A 446 -18.35 -10.80 -17.65
C ILE A 446 -18.84 -11.88 -18.63
N VAL A 447 -20.07 -12.32 -18.41
CA VAL A 447 -20.73 -13.37 -19.19
C VAL A 447 -22.13 -12.93 -19.60
N GLY A 448 -22.63 -13.44 -20.72
CA GLY A 448 -24.00 -13.20 -21.18
C GLY A 448 -24.14 -13.15 -22.70
N ASN A 449 -25.39 -13.30 -23.15
CA ASN A 449 -25.78 -13.13 -24.54
C ASN A 449 -27.08 -12.31 -24.57
N GLY A 450 -26.96 -10.98 -24.66
CA GLY A 450 -28.09 -10.04 -24.56
C GLY A 450 -28.18 -9.38 -23.18
N THR A 451 -28.36 -10.17 -22.11
CA THR A 451 -28.26 -9.66 -20.73
C THR A 451 -26.93 -10.08 -20.14
N TYR A 452 -26.12 -9.09 -19.78
CA TYR A 452 -24.77 -9.31 -19.25
C TYR A 452 -24.77 -9.30 -17.72
N ARG A 453 -23.87 -10.06 -17.13
CA ARG A 453 -23.63 -10.06 -15.69
C ARG A 453 -22.14 -10.19 -15.38
N MET A 454 -21.72 -9.56 -14.28
CA MET A 454 -20.39 -9.71 -13.72
C MET A 454 -20.44 -10.81 -12.66
N ARG A 455 -19.46 -11.71 -12.68
CA ARG A 455 -19.27 -12.74 -11.65
C ARG A 455 -18.69 -12.10 -10.39
N GLY A 456 -19.09 -12.59 -9.22
CA GLY A 456 -18.70 -12.01 -7.94
C GLY A 456 -17.31 -12.41 -7.47
N TYR A 457 -17.02 -12.21 -6.18
CA TYR A 457 -15.72 -12.50 -5.56
C TYR A 457 -15.22 -13.95 -5.75
N GLU A 458 -16.09 -14.92 -6.02
CA GLU A 458 -15.67 -16.29 -6.38
C GLU A 458 -14.64 -16.34 -7.51
N THR A 459 -14.73 -15.40 -8.45
CA THR A 459 -13.78 -15.19 -9.56
C THR A 459 -12.35 -15.00 -9.04
N VAL A 460 -12.17 -14.22 -7.98
CA VAL A 460 -10.87 -13.96 -7.35
C VAL A 460 -10.32 -15.24 -6.72
N SER A 461 -11.17 -15.96 -5.97
CA SER A 461 -10.77 -17.23 -5.35
C SER A 461 -10.38 -18.29 -6.39
N GLU A 462 -11.07 -18.36 -7.52
CA GLU A 462 -10.71 -19.25 -8.63
C GLU A 462 -9.35 -18.90 -9.23
N LEU A 463 -9.05 -17.61 -9.40
CA LEU A 463 -7.77 -17.15 -9.94
C LEU A 463 -6.61 -17.53 -9.03
N PHE A 464 -6.69 -17.24 -7.73
CA PHE A 464 -5.65 -17.65 -6.79
C PHE A 464 -5.48 -19.18 -6.74
N GLY A 465 -6.57 -19.94 -6.85
CA GLY A 465 -6.51 -21.39 -6.96
C GLY A 465 -5.77 -21.87 -8.21
N LYS A 466 -6.06 -21.29 -9.38
CA LYS A 466 -5.37 -21.58 -10.64
C LYS A 466 -3.90 -21.19 -10.61
N ASP A 467 -3.59 -20.00 -10.08
CA ASP A 467 -2.23 -19.48 -9.97
C ASP A 467 -1.38 -20.33 -9.03
N GLY A 468 -1.94 -20.72 -7.87
CA GLY A 468 -1.27 -21.62 -6.93
C GLY A 468 -0.90 -22.97 -7.55
N VAL A 469 -1.77 -23.56 -8.37
CA VAL A 469 -1.44 -24.80 -9.10
C VAL A 469 -0.37 -24.55 -10.15
N LYS A 470 -0.47 -23.47 -10.95
CA LYS A 470 0.55 -23.11 -11.96
C LYS A 470 1.92 -22.87 -11.30
N GLY A 471 1.97 -22.21 -10.15
CA GLY A 471 3.21 -21.94 -9.42
C GLY A 471 3.92 -23.19 -8.89
N LEU A 472 3.18 -24.29 -8.65
CA LEU A 472 3.75 -25.58 -8.27
C LEU A 472 4.26 -26.39 -9.48
N MET A 473 3.81 -26.07 -10.69
CA MET A 473 4.20 -26.74 -11.91
C MET A 473 5.53 -26.17 -12.42
N ILE A 474 6.65 -26.80 -12.07
CA ILE A 474 7.94 -26.54 -12.72
C ILE A 474 8.03 -27.48 -13.93
N PRO A 475 7.81 -27.00 -15.17
CA PRO A 475 7.93 -27.87 -16.33
C PRO A 475 9.40 -28.33 -16.46
N PRO A 476 9.70 -29.61 -16.71
CA PRO A 476 11.08 -30.09 -16.84
C PRO A 476 11.91 -29.35 -17.90
N SER A 477 11.26 -28.79 -18.93
CA SER A 477 11.88 -27.94 -19.95
C SER A 477 12.39 -26.58 -19.42
N SER A 478 11.96 -26.15 -18.23
CA SER A 478 12.45 -24.95 -17.54
C SER A 478 13.72 -25.20 -16.72
N LEU A 479 14.06 -26.47 -16.44
CA LEU A 479 15.30 -26.83 -15.77
C LEU A 479 16.47 -26.75 -16.77
N LYS A 480 17.01 -25.54 -16.91
CA LYS A 480 18.19 -25.31 -17.75
C LYS A 480 19.45 -25.48 -16.89
N MET A 481 20.37 -26.35 -17.32
CA MET A 481 21.71 -26.37 -16.74
C MET A 481 22.40 -25.06 -17.14
N ILE A 482 22.51 -24.12 -16.18
CA ILE A 482 23.00 -22.77 -16.45
C ILE A 482 24.51 -22.79 -16.74
N SER A 483 25.27 -23.71 -16.10
CA SER A 483 26.70 -23.85 -16.39
C SER A 483 27.34 -25.12 -15.81
N PRO A 484 28.40 -25.69 -16.45
CA PRO A 484 29.20 -26.78 -15.90
C PRO A 484 30.29 -26.35 -14.89
N GLY A 485 30.36 -25.07 -14.50
CA GLY A 485 31.31 -24.59 -13.47
C GLY A 485 32.65 -24.02 -13.96
N LEU A 486 32.86 -23.89 -15.27
CA LEU A 486 34.11 -23.37 -15.87
C LEU A 486 34.11 -21.86 -16.16
N HIS A 487 33.26 -21.10 -15.49
CA HIS A 487 32.95 -19.72 -15.83
C HIS A 487 33.21 -18.80 -14.62
N ALA A 488 33.48 -17.53 -14.88
CA ALA A 488 33.44 -16.52 -13.84
C ALA A 488 31.99 -16.35 -13.36
N VAL A 489 31.77 -16.42 -12.04
CA VAL A 489 30.46 -16.21 -11.43
C VAL A 489 30.19 -14.70 -11.34
N CYS A 490 28.93 -14.30 -11.51
CA CYS A 490 28.49 -12.93 -11.36
C CYS A 490 28.75 -12.40 -9.94
N GLU A 491 29.44 -11.27 -9.83
CA GLU A 491 29.87 -10.66 -8.57
C GLU A 491 28.74 -9.94 -7.82
N SER A 492 27.57 -9.73 -8.44
CA SER A 492 26.36 -9.24 -7.74
C SER A 492 25.55 -10.38 -7.11
N CYS A 493 25.03 -11.31 -7.92
CA CYS A 493 24.14 -12.36 -7.41
C CYS A 493 24.86 -13.60 -6.86
N GLY A 494 26.13 -13.84 -7.22
CA GLY A 494 26.85 -15.05 -6.82
C GLY A 494 26.33 -16.37 -7.41
N VAL A 495 25.34 -16.34 -8.31
CA VAL A 495 24.67 -17.55 -8.84
C VAL A 495 24.93 -17.77 -10.34
N TYR A 496 24.72 -16.76 -11.17
CA TYR A 496 24.73 -16.90 -12.63
C TYR A 496 26.10 -16.62 -13.25
N PRO A 497 26.39 -17.16 -14.45
CA PRO A 497 27.60 -16.83 -15.18
C PRO A 497 27.71 -15.35 -15.55
N ALA A 498 28.88 -14.77 -15.30
CA ALA A 498 29.20 -13.44 -15.76
C ALA A 498 29.39 -13.43 -17.29
N VAL A 499 28.78 -12.44 -17.94
CA VAL A 499 28.81 -12.27 -19.40
C VAL A 499 29.34 -10.89 -19.83
N ARG A 500 29.32 -9.91 -18.92
CA ARG A 500 29.74 -8.52 -19.17
C ARG A 500 30.39 -7.95 -17.91
N SER A 501 31.20 -6.91 -18.09
CA SER A 501 31.63 -6.04 -16.99
C SER A 501 30.83 -4.75 -16.99
N ASP A 502 30.53 -4.21 -15.81
CA ASP A 502 29.99 -2.87 -15.66
C ASP A 502 31.08 -1.79 -15.82
N ASP A 503 30.68 -0.53 -15.62
CA ASP A 503 31.54 0.66 -15.66
C ASP A 503 32.60 0.69 -14.54
N ARG A 504 32.44 -0.12 -13.48
CA ARG A 504 33.37 -0.26 -12.36
C ARG A 504 34.25 -1.52 -12.47
N GLY A 505 34.11 -2.29 -13.55
CA GLY A 505 34.83 -3.54 -13.79
C GLY A 505 34.21 -4.78 -13.14
N LYS A 506 33.09 -4.66 -12.41
CA LYS A 506 32.36 -5.77 -11.78
C LYS A 506 31.79 -6.67 -12.86
N ARG A 507 32.07 -7.96 -12.79
CA ARG A 507 31.63 -8.99 -13.72
C ARG A 507 30.20 -9.42 -13.39
N LEU A 508 29.27 -9.13 -14.28
CA LEU A 508 27.83 -9.31 -14.07
C LEU A 508 27.23 -10.32 -15.07
N CYS A 509 26.23 -11.07 -14.60
CA CYS A 509 25.35 -11.85 -15.48
C CYS A 509 24.38 -10.93 -16.26
N THR A 510 23.68 -11.46 -17.26
CA THR A 510 22.72 -10.67 -18.07
C THR A 510 21.68 -9.96 -17.21
N ARG A 511 21.13 -10.66 -16.20
CA ARG A 511 20.13 -10.12 -15.27
C ARG A 511 20.69 -8.96 -14.45
N CYS A 512 21.80 -9.18 -13.75
CA CYS A 512 22.42 -8.14 -12.91
C CYS A 512 22.89 -6.95 -13.74
N TYR A 513 23.45 -7.19 -14.93
CA TYR A 513 23.83 -6.11 -15.83
C TYR A 513 22.62 -5.29 -16.28
N THR A 514 21.51 -5.94 -16.63
CA THR A 514 20.29 -5.24 -17.06
C THR A 514 19.70 -4.38 -15.96
N VAL A 515 19.65 -4.89 -14.72
CA VAL A 515 19.19 -4.12 -13.55
C VAL A 515 20.15 -2.97 -13.25
N HIS A 516 21.46 -3.19 -13.27
CA HIS A 516 22.48 -2.15 -13.06
C HIS A 516 22.38 -1.02 -14.09
N GLU A 517 22.21 -1.33 -15.38
CA GLU A 517 22.05 -0.29 -16.40
C GLU A 517 20.77 0.54 -16.19
N LEU A 518 19.67 -0.10 -15.76
CA LEU A 518 18.44 0.62 -15.44
C LEU A 518 18.56 1.42 -14.12
N SER A 519 19.36 0.94 -13.16
CA SER A 519 19.52 1.59 -11.86
C SER A 519 20.28 2.92 -11.93
N LYS A 520 20.96 3.20 -13.04
CA LYS A 520 21.57 4.50 -13.34
C LYS A 520 20.56 5.64 -13.43
N SER A 521 19.32 5.36 -13.83
CA SER A 521 18.28 6.39 -13.99
C SER A 521 16.95 6.08 -13.29
N LYS A 522 16.78 4.86 -12.76
CA LYS A 522 15.57 4.39 -12.06
C LYS A 522 15.82 4.08 -10.59
N GLY A 523 14.73 3.79 -9.86
CA GLY A 523 14.78 3.34 -8.47
C GLY A 523 15.31 4.40 -7.52
N PHE A 524 16.47 4.14 -6.90
CA PHE A 524 17.08 5.10 -5.97
C PHE A 524 17.60 6.35 -6.70
N SER A 525 18.13 6.19 -7.92
CA SER A 525 18.74 7.29 -8.67
C SER A 525 17.72 8.34 -9.08
N SER A 526 16.53 7.95 -9.53
CA SER A 526 15.44 8.89 -9.84
C SER A 526 14.97 9.66 -8.61
N LYS A 527 14.94 9.02 -7.43
CA LYS A 527 14.59 9.70 -6.17
C LYS A 527 15.59 10.80 -5.81
N LEU A 528 16.88 10.64 -6.12
CA LEU A 528 17.90 11.67 -5.89
C LEU A 528 17.74 12.91 -6.79
N GLU A 529 17.05 12.77 -7.92
CA GLU A 529 16.77 13.87 -8.85
C GLU A 529 15.41 14.52 -8.60
N THR A 530 14.69 14.08 -7.56
CA THR A 530 13.31 14.50 -7.30
C THR A 530 13.20 15.37 -6.05
N TYR A 531 12.33 16.37 -6.10
CA TYR A 531 12.04 17.25 -4.96
C TYR A 531 10.79 16.78 -4.21
N PHE A 532 10.86 16.78 -2.89
CA PHE A 532 9.81 16.24 -2.04
C PHE A 532 9.19 17.30 -1.14
N LYS A 533 7.88 17.21 -0.92
CA LYS A 533 7.13 18.05 0.01
C LYS A 533 6.88 17.27 1.31
N VAL A 534 7.42 17.77 2.42
CA VAL A 534 7.20 17.22 3.76
C VAL A 534 6.66 18.35 4.64
N GLY A 535 5.44 18.19 5.14
CA GLY A 535 4.68 19.25 5.77
C GLY A 535 4.57 20.48 4.86
N SER A 536 5.06 21.61 5.35
CA SER A 536 5.16 22.87 4.61
C SER A 536 6.52 23.08 3.95
N THR A 537 7.47 22.15 4.13
CA THR A 537 8.85 22.27 3.66
C THR A 537 9.05 21.52 2.34
N VAL A 538 9.79 22.13 1.41
CA VAL A 538 10.36 21.42 0.25
C VAL A 538 11.77 20.95 0.59
N MET A 539 12.00 19.65 0.43
CA MET A 539 13.29 19.00 0.70
C MET A 539 13.94 18.53 -0.61
N TYR A 540 15.27 18.64 -0.64
CA TYR A 540 16.10 18.35 -1.80
C TYR A 540 17.10 17.24 -1.43
N PRO A 541 17.16 16.13 -2.17
CA PRO A 541 18.21 15.14 -2.01
C PRO A 541 19.59 15.73 -2.32
N MET A 542 20.61 15.21 -1.66
CA MET A 542 21.99 15.44 -2.09
C MET A 542 22.37 14.43 -3.16
N LYS A 543 23.09 14.86 -4.20
CA LYS A 543 23.70 13.91 -5.14
C LYS A 543 24.78 13.12 -4.42
N VAL A 544 24.65 11.80 -4.43
CA VAL A 544 25.56 10.88 -3.73
C VAL A 544 25.95 9.71 -4.62
N GLU A 545 27.23 9.35 -4.58
CA GLU A 545 27.75 8.18 -5.30
C GLU A 545 27.52 6.88 -4.52
N GLU A 546 27.56 6.96 -3.19
CA GLU A 546 27.39 5.83 -2.26
C GLU A 546 26.09 5.99 -1.45
N PRO A 547 25.01 5.26 -1.79
CA PRO A 547 23.74 5.38 -1.10
C PRO A 547 23.75 4.93 0.37
N MET A 548 24.48 3.85 0.69
CA MET A 548 24.43 3.22 2.01
C MET A 548 25.00 4.12 3.13
N PRO A 549 26.21 4.69 2.99
CA PRO A 549 26.71 5.68 3.96
C PRO A 549 25.80 6.90 4.04
N TYR A 550 25.31 7.39 2.89
CA TYR A 550 24.42 8.55 2.89
C TYR A 550 23.16 8.31 3.73
N LEU A 551 22.53 7.13 3.60
CA LEU A 551 21.35 6.76 4.35
C LEU A 551 21.62 6.53 5.84
N SER A 552 22.81 6.05 6.20
CA SER A 552 23.20 5.91 7.61
C SER A 552 23.47 7.27 8.27
N GLY A 553 23.76 8.31 7.48
CA GLY A 553 24.05 9.66 7.96
C GLY A 553 25.48 10.13 7.69
N ASP A 554 26.28 9.31 7.02
CA ASP A 554 27.68 9.58 6.65
C ASP A 554 27.78 10.32 5.31
N ILE A 555 28.42 11.49 5.29
CA ILE A 555 29.07 12.03 4.08
C ILE A 555 30.42 12.66 4.47
N ILE A 556 31.45 12.23 3.73
CA ILE A 556 32.85 12.68 3.72
C ILE A 556 33.03 13.81 2.71
N ASP A 557 34.03 14.65 2.94
CA ASP A 557 34.43 15.69 2.02
C ASP A 557 35.90 15.60 1.55
N GLU A 558 36.17 15.91 0.28
CA GLU A 558 37.46 16.49 -0.16
C GLU A 558 37.44 17.98 -0.61
N LYS A 559 36.32 18.66 -0.98
CA LYS A 559 36.15 20.14 -1.23
C LYS A 559 34.74 20.81 -0.98
N ASN A 560 33.87 20.32 -0.08
CA ASN A 560 32.46 20.58 0.28
C ASN A 560 32.23 21.76 1.27
N LYS A 561 31.56 22.80 0.81
CA LYS A 561 30.59 23.57 1.62
C LYS A 561 29.22 23.42 0.94
N LEU A 562 28.07 23.21 1.60
CA LEU A 562 27.66 23.54 2.97
C LEU A 562 26.49 22.62 3.44
N TYR A 563 26.74 21.70 4.37
CA TYR A 563 26.17 21.63 5.73
C TYR A 563 26.81 20.44 6.44
N GLU A 564 27.15 20.65 7.71
CA GLU A 564 28.05 19.81 8.47
C GLU A 564 27.58 18.34 8.55
N PRO A 565 28.47 17.38 8.23
CA PRO A 565 28.26 15.99 8.64
C PRO A 565 28.15 15.93 10.15
N VAL A 566 27.34 15.02 10.68
CA VAL A 566 27.47 14.63 12.10
C VAL A 566 28.94 14.20 12.26
N LYS A 567 29.72 14.91 13.08
CA LYS A 567 31.17 14.66 13.23
C LYS A 567 31.48 13.25 13.73
N ALA A 568 30.47 12.56 14.25
CA ALA A 568 30.54 11.14 14.48
C ALA A 568 29.93 10.41 13.27
N PRO A 569 30.71 9.57 12.56
CA PRO A 569 30.16 8.79 11.48
C PRO A 569 29.03 7.94 12.04
N ARG A 570 27.81 8.19 11.58
CA ARG A 570 26.67 7.33 11.87
C ARG A 570 26.85 6.12 10.97
N ARG A 571 27.63 5.17 11.50
CA ARG A 571 28.01 3.96 10.77
C ARG A 571 26.86 2.97 10.66
N TYR A 572 25.72 3.22 11.29
CA TYR A 572 24.64 2.27 11.42
C TYR A 572 23.41 2.67 10.63
N LEU A 573 22.78 1.68 10.01
CA LEU A 573 21.48 1.80 9.35
C LEU A 573 20.52 0.75 9.91
N SER A 574 19.24 1.00 9.73
CA SER A 574 18.18 0.06 10.03
C SER A 574 17.52 -0.47 8.77
N VAL A 575 17.37 -1.79 8.71
CA VAL A 575 16.49 -2.49 7.79
C VAL A 575 15.18 -2.75 8.50
N VAL A 576 14.12 -2.10 8.03
CA VAL A 576 12.76 -2.23 8.54
C VAL A 576 11.94 -3.01 7.53
N LYS A 577 11.39 -4.12 7.99
CA LYS A 577 10.53 -5.01 7.20
C LYS A 577 9.18 -5.13 7.92
N SER A 578 8.08 -4.89 7.20
CA SER A 578 6.73 -5.01 7.78
C SER A 578 5.78 -5.70 6.83
N ASP A 579 4.80 -6.42 7.39
CA ASP A 579 3.77 -7.14 6.67
C ASP A 579 2.45 -7.12 7.47
N GLY A 580 1.32 -7.24 6.77
CA GLY A 580 -0.01 -7.29 7.38
C GLY A 580 -0.24 -8.60 8.15
N ASN A 581 -0.74 -8.51 9.37
CA ASN A 581 -1.20 -9.70 10.10
C ASN A 581 -2.48 -10.23 9.45
N ASP A 582 -2.43 -11.49 9.00
CA ASP A 582 -3.56 -12.22 8.42
C ASP A 582 -4.23 -11.48 7.24
N ALA A 583 -3.44 -10.77 6.43
CA ALA A 583 -3.93 -10.03 5.26
C ALA A 583 -4.76 -10.92 4.29
N GLY A 584 -4.36 -12.17 4.11
CA GLY A 584 -5.15 -13.15 3.35
C GLY A 584 -6.57 -13.33 3.88
N GLU A 585 -6.77 -13.31 5.21
CA GLU A 585 -8.09 -13.37 5.83
C GLU A 585 -8.88 -12.07 5.59
N TYR A 586 -8.24 -10.91 5.79
CA TYR A 586 -8.80 -9.58 5.55
C TYR A 586 -9.45 -9.49 4.16
N PHE A 587 -8.71 -9.93 3.14
CA PHE A 587 -9.17 -9.98 1.75
C PHE A 587 -10.18 -11.11 1.48
N SER A 588 -10.03 -12.28 2.09
CA SER A 588 -10.94 -13.42 1.88
C SER A 588 -12.36 -13.21 2.41
N ASN A 589 -12.50 -12.29 3.37
CA ASN A 589 -13.76 -11.99 4.01
C ASN A 589 -14.69 -11.07 3.19
N SER A 590 -14.26 -10.62 2.00
CA SER A 590 -15.10 -9.79 1.10
C SER A 590 -16.26 -10.57 0.52
N LEU A 591 -17.48 -10.02 0.56
CA LEU A 591 -18.67 -10.62 -0.04
C LEU A 591 -18.72 -10.39 -1.56
N PHE A 592 -18.41 -9.16 -1.96
CA PHE A 592 -18.48 -8.68 -3.33
C PHE A 592 -17.08 -8.44 -3.92
N PHE A 593 -17.00 -8.41 -5.24
CA PHE A 593 -15.82 -8.08 -6.03
C PHE A 593 -15.48 -6.60 -5.91
N GLY A 594 -16.47 -5.70 -5.97
CA GLY A 594 -16.27 -4.27 -5.69
C GLY A 594 -15.64 -4.02 -4.31
N GLU A 595 -16.10 -4.72 -3.27
CA GLU A 595 -15.51 -4.66 -1.92
C GLU A 595 -14.06 -5.12 -1.89
N TYR A 596 -13.71 -6.18 -2.63
CA TYR A 596 -12.34 -6.66 -2.71
C TYR A 596 -11.40 -5.62 -3.35
N ILE A 597 -11.85 -4.95 -4.41
CA ILE A 597 -11.11 -3.84 -5.03
C ILE A 597 -10.94 -2.69 -4.04
N ASP A 598 -12.02 -2.29 -3.36
CA ASP A 598 -11.98 -1.22 -2.36
C ASP A 598 -11.01 -1.53 -1.23
N LYS A 599 -11.02 -2.76 -0.69
CA LYS A 599 -10.04 -3.20 0.33
C LYS A 599 -8.61 -3.12 -0.17
N SER A 600 -8.35 -3.61 -1.39
CA SER A 600 -7.01 -3.57 -1.99
C SER A 600 -6.51 -2.13 -2.10
N PHE A 601 -7.36 -1.21 -2.58
CA PHE A 601 -6.98 0.19 -2.68
C PHE A 601 -6.87 0.89 -1.33
N LYS A 602 -7.77 0.60 -0.38
CA LYS A 602 -7.71 1.17 0.98
C LYS A 602 -6.41 0.81 1.66
N VAL A 603 -5.98 -0.45 1.58
CA VAL A 603 -4.72 -0.91 2.20
C VAL A 603 -3.53 -0.14 1.62
N ASP A 604 -3.37 -0.14 0.30
CA ASP A 604 -2.29 0.58 -0.36
C ASP A 604 -2.32 2.09 -0.05
N TYR A 605 -3.50 2.70 -0.11
CA TYR A 605 -3.71 4.10 0.18
C TYR A 605 -3.31 4.47 1.61
N TRP A 606 -3.88 3.81 2.61
CA TRP A 606 -3.70 4.19 4.00
C TRP A 606 -2.30 3.88 4.51
N VAL A 607 -1.62 2.86 3.99
CA VAL A 607 -0.21 2.60 4.31
C VAL A 607 0.67 3.75 3.81
N LYS A 608 0.54 4.14 2.53
CA LYS A 608 1.31 5.24 1.95
C LYS A 608 0.95 6.59 2.59
N LYS A 609 -0.35 6.89 2.74
CA LYS A 609 -0.84 8.15 3.31
C LYS A 609 -0.39 8.31 4.77
N SER A 610 -0.51 7.25 5.58
CA SER A 610 -0.08 7.30 6.98
C SER A 610 1.43 7.50 7.11
N PHE A 611 2.22 6.99 6.16
CA PHE A 611 3.66 7.27 6.12
C PHE A 611 3.94 8.75 5.83
N VAL A 612 3.26 9.34 4.84
CA VAL A 612 3.34 10.79 4.58
C VAL A 612 2.97 11.59 5.83
N GLU A 613 1.84 11.28 6.47
CA GLU A 613 1.41 11.99 7.68
C GLU A 613 2.39 11.82 8.85
N ALA A 614 2.97 10.63 9.03
CA ALA A 614 3.98 10.42 10.06
C ALA A 614 5.26 11.23 9.81
N THR A 615 5.65 11.39 8.53
CA THR A 615 6.81 12.22 8.16
C THR A 615 6.53 13.71 8.32
N ASP A 616 5.31 14.16 8.02
CA ASP A 616 4.86 15.53 8.19
C ASP A 616 4.82 15.92 9.68
N GLU A 617 4.29 15.05 10.53
CA GLU A 617 4.28 15.26 11.98
C GLU A 617 5.69 15.30 12.55
N ALA A 618 6.55 14.39 12.11
CA ALA A 618 7.94 14.37 12.53
C ALA A 618 8.68 15.67 12.16
N GLU A 619 8.37 16.26 11.01
CA GLU A 619 8.92 17.55 10.58
C GLU A 619 8.32 18.72 11.37
N ARG A 620 6.99 18.79 11.47
CA ARG A 620 6.25 19.88 12.12
C ARG A 620 6.57 20.00 13.60
N ASP A 621 6.58 18.86 14.29
CA ASP A 621 6.80 18.82 15.73
C ASP A 621 8.29 19.00 16.06
N GLY A 622 9.15 19.10 15.03
CA GLY A 622 10.60 19.16 15.15
C GLY A 622 11.17 17.90 15.81
N THR A 623 10.40 16.81 15.86
CA THR A 623 10.69 15.57 16.58
C THR A 623 11.85 14.80 15.93
N LEU A 624 12.05 14.95 14.62
CA LEU A 624 13.15 14.35 13.87
C LEU A 624 13.82 15.40 12.98
N ASN A 625 15.14 15.29 12.80
CA ASN A 625 15.88 16.20 11.92
C ASN A 625 15.43 16.05 10.45
N LYS A 626 15.31 17.18 9.73
CA LYS A 626 14.88 17.22 8.32
C LYS A 626 15.71 16.33 7.39
N GLY A 627 17.03 16.32 7.56
CA GLY A 627 17.94 15.47 6.80
C GLY A 627 17.78 13.97 7.12
N MET A 628 17.31 13.62 8.31
CA MET A 628 16.99 12.24 8.69
C MET A 628 15.67 11.77 8.11
N VAL A 629 14.65 12.63 8.16
CA VAL A 629 13.37 12.40 7.47
C VAL A 629 13.65 12.18 5.99
N MET A 630 14.42 13.06 5.35
CA MET A 630 14.79 12.94 3.94
C MET A 630 15.50 11.62 3.60
N ARG A 631 16.49 11.21 4.40
CA ARG A 631 17.15 9.90 4.23
C ARG A 631 16.18 8.74 4.38
N THR A 632 15.25 8.83 5.34
CA THR A 632 14.23 7.80 5.55
C THR A 632 13.31 7.67 4.32
N LEU A 633 12.91 8.80 3.73
CA LEU A 633 12.13 8.84 2.49
C LEU A 633 12.86 8.18 1.31
N LEU A 634 14.14 8.52 1.12
CA LEU A 634 14.98 7.95 0.06
C LEU A 634 15.26 6.46 0.27
N GLY A 635 15.29 6.03 1.54
CA GLY A 635 15.51 4.67 1.98
C GLY A 635 14.38 3.67 1.72
N VAL A 636 13.19 4.14 1.35
CA VAL A 636 12.05 3.27 1.02
C VAL A 636 12.38 2.46 -0.23
N GLN A 637 12.49 1.14 -0.12
CA GLN A 637 12.73 0.23 -1.26
C GLN A 637 11.41 -0.14 -1.95
N TYR A 638 10.39 -0.42 -1.14
CA TYR A 638 8.99 -0.50 -1.56
C TYR A 638 8.07 -0.28 -0.36
N MET A 639 6.88 0.22 -0.66
CA MET A 639 5.81 0.44 0.32
C MET A 639 4.50 0.54 -0.46
N GLY A 640 3.64 -0.45 -0.26
CA GLY A 640 2.38 -0.57 -0.97
C GLY A 640 1.73 -1.91 -0.66
N GLY A 641 0.41 -1.97 -0.74
CA GLY A 641 -0.33 -3.07 -0.13
C GLY A 641 -0.03 -3.19 1.36
N ASP A 642 0.18 -4.42 1.82
CA ASP A 642 0.44 -4.77 3.22
C ASP A 642 1.94 -4.93 3.55
N ASP A 643 2.84 -4.86 2.56
CA ASP A 643 4.29 -5.10 2.72
C ASP A 643 5.14 -3.81 2.61
N ILE A 644 6.15 -3.68 3.47
CA ILE A 644 7.09 -2.56 3.50
C ILE A 644 8.51 -3.06 3.64
N LEU A 645 9.42 -2.54 2.81
CA LEU A 645 10.86 -2.62 3.03
C LEU A 645 11.48 -1.23 2.98
N LEU A 646 12.13 -0.86 4.07
CA LEU A 646 12.78 0.43 4.24
C LEU A 646 14.18 0.23 4.81
N ILE A 647 15.17 0.86 4.18
CA ILE A 647 16.58 0.84 4.61
C ILE A 647 16.97 2.29 4.88
N GLY A 648 17.22 2.67 6.12
CA GLY A 648 17.39 4.08 6.48
C GLY A 648 18.10 4.31 7.80
N PRO A 649 18.07 5.55 8.34
CA PRO A 649 18.74 5.89 9.60
C PRO A 649 18.26 5.01 10.76
N ALA A 650 19.20 4.60 11.62
CA ALA A 650 19.04 3.57 12.63
C ALA A 650 17.74 3.65 13.47
N MET A 651 17.35 4.82 13.98
CA MET A 651 16.10 4.99 14.75
C MET A 651 15.00 5.72 14.00
N THR A 652 15.34 6.64 13.11
CA THR A 652 14.33 7.45 12.41
C THR A 652 13.40 6.56 11.58
N ALA A 653 13.98 5.59 10.85
CA ALA A 653 13.24 4.65 10.04
C ALA A 653 12.23 3.80 10.83
N PRO A 654 12.64 3.10 11.91
CA PRO A 654 11.70 2.37 12.78
C PRO A 654 10.58 3.23 13.37
N VAL A 655 10.91 4.42 13.89
CA VAL A 655 9.93 5.29 14.57
C VAL A 655 8.87 5.81 13.59
N ILE A 656 9.28 6.30 12.42
CA ILE A 656 8.35 6.77 11.38
C ILE A 656 7.46 5.61 10.94
N THR A 657 8.03 4.43 10.71
CA THR A 657 7.26 3.24 10.30
C THR A 657 6.23 2.83 11.35
N MET A 658 6.61 2.80 12.62
CA MET A 658 5.70 2.47 13.72
C MET A 658 4.54 3.47 13.82
N ASN A 659 4.83 4.77 13.72
CA ASN A 659 3.80 5.81 13.76
C ASN A 659 2.85 5.73 12.55
N ALA A 660 3.40 5.48 11.36
CA ALA A 660 2.63 5.30 10.14
C ALA A 660 1.69 4.09 10.24
N LEU A 661 2.22 2.93 10.63
CA LEU A 661 1.42 1.71 10.72
C LEU A 661 0.38 1.75 11.84
N SER A 662 0.64 2.48 12.93
CA SER A 662 -0.38 2.74 13.95
C SER A 662 -1.60 3.45 13.39
N LYS A 663 -1.38 4.44 12.51
CA LYS A 663 -2.47 5.18 11.86
C LYS A 663 -3.17 4.36 10.78
N ALA A 664 -2.40 3.64 9.96
CA ALA A 664 -2.95 2.74 8.95
C ALA A 664 -3.84 1.67 9.59
N SER A 665 -3.40 1.10 10.73
CA SER A 665 -4.16 0.11 11.48
C SER A 665 -5.52 0.62 11.95
N ASP A 666 -5.56 1.86 12.45
CA ASP A 666 -6.79 2.53 12.89
C ASP A 666 -7.80 2.76 11.76
N LYS A 667 -7.33 2.96 10.54
CA LYS A 667 -8.16 3.19 9.35
C LYS A 667 -8.61 1.90 8.69
N LEU A 668 -7.76 0.87 8.70
CA LEU A 668 -8.00 -0.37 7.96
C LEU A 668 -8.76 -1.42 8.76
N GLY A 669 -8.64 -1.43 10.09
CA GLY A 669 -9.02 -2.61 10.87
C GLY A 669 -8.11 -3.80 10.55
N MET A 670 -6.83 -3.52 10.33
CA MET A 670 -5.79 -4.52 10.09
C MET A 670 -4.61 -4.17 11.00
N SER A 671 -3.87 -5.17 11.47
CA SER A 671 -2.65 -4.94 12.26
C SER A 671 -1.43 -5.36 11.46
N PHE A 672 -0.27 -4.87 11.86
CA PHE A 672 1.00 -5.07 11.17
C PHE A 672 2.04 -5.67 12.11
N LYS A 673 2.90 -6.52 11.58
CA LYS A 673 4.11 -7.01 12.25
C LYS A 673 5.31 -6.30 11.64
N VAL A 674 6.27 -5.90 12.47
CA VAL A 674 7.46 -5.16 12.04
C VAL A 674 8.71 -5.81 12.64
N GLY A 675 9.66 -6.16 11.78
CA GLY A 675 11.01 -6.58 12.16
C GLY A 675 12.02 -5.50 11.80
N VAL A 676 12.91 -5.19 12.74
CA VAL A 676 13.96 -4.18 12.57
C VAL A 676 15.31 -4.77 12.90
N VAL A 677 16.27 -4.61 11.99
CA VAL A 677 17.67 -4.93 12.25
C VAL A 677 18.50 -3.67 12.05
N THR A 678 19.24 -3.28 13.08
CA THR A 678 20.22 -2.21 13.04
C THR A 678 21.61 -2.80 12.92
N LEU A 679 22.37 -2.37 11.90
CA LEU A 679 23.70 -2.90 11.59
C LEU A 679 24.61 -1.82 10.99
N LYS A 680 25.90 -2.12 10.87
CA LYS A 680 26.84 -1.22 10.17
C LYS A 680 26.51 -1.15 8.67
N TYR A 681 26.66 0.02 8.05
CA TYR A 681 26.25 0.26 6.66
C TYR A 681 27.00 -0.58 5.64
N ASP A 682 28.20 -1.05 5.99
CA ASP A 682 29.09 -1.85 5.15
C ASP A 682 28.78 -3.35 5.21
N THR A 683 27.89 -3.79 6.10
CA THR A 683 27.50 -5.20 6.14
C THR A 683 26.59 -5.56 4.95
N PRO A 684 26.74 -6.77 4.35
CA PRO A 684 25.95 -7.16 3.19
C PRO A 684 24.45 -7.13 3.47
N ILE A 685 23.74 -6.27 2.75
CA ILE A 685 22.35 -5.91 3.02
C ILE A 685 21.37 -7.08 2.87
N GLN A 686 21.70 -8.06 2.03
CA GLN A 686 20.87 -9.24 1.79
C GLN A 686 20.61 -10.03 3.09
N PHE A 687 21.66 -10.25 3.89
CA PHE A 687 21.53 -10.98 5.16
C PHE A 687 20.75 -10.17 6.21
N ALA A 688 20.89 -8.84 6.18
CA ALA A 688 20.11 -7.95 7.05
C ALA A 688 18.61 -7.98 6.71
N ILE A 689 18.25 -8.01 5.42
CA ILE A 689 16.85 -8.16 4.98
C ILE A 689 16.29 -9.50 5.46
N GLU A 690 17.04 -10.60 5.33
CA GLU A 690 16.60 -11.92 5.83
C GLU A 690 16.44 -11.97 7.35
N ALA A 691 17.35 -11.32 8.08
CA ALA A 691 17.25 -11.22 9.53
C ALA A 691 16.03 -10.37 9.95
N ALA A 692 15.76 -9.25 9.26
CA ALA A 692 14.59 -8.41 9.53
C ALA A 692 13.28 -9.13 9.21
N GLU A 693 13.21 -9.88 8.10
CA GLU A 693 12.07 -10.72 7.77
C GLU A 693 11.85 -11.82 8.81
N LYS A 694 12.93 -12.45 9.29
CA LYS A 694 12.84 -13.45 10.35
C LYS A 694 12.29 -12.85 11.65
N LEU A 695 12.78 -11.69 12.06
CA LEU A 695 12.26 -10.97 13.24
C LEU A 695 10.78 -10.63 13.08
N MET A 696 10.39 -10.15 11.90
CA MET A 696 9.00 -9.84 11.57
C MET A 696 8.09 -11.08 11.69
N GLU A 697 8.49 -12.21 11.09
CA GLU A 697 7.73 -13.46 11.17
C GLU A 697 7.64 -14.02 12.59
N ASP A 698 8.72 -13.91 13.34
CA ASP A 698 8.77 -14.30 14.74
C ASP A 698 7.90 -13.40 15.64
N GLY A 699 7.74 -12.13 15.27
CA GLY A 699 6.84 -11.16 15.90
C GLY A 699 5.36 -11.32 15.53
N LYS A 700 5.01 -12.31 14.69
CA LYS A 700 3.63 -12.56 14.27
C LYS A 700 2.75 -13.00 15.45
N ILE A 701 1.64 -12.31 15.65
CA ILE A 701 0.64 -12.69 16.67
C ILE A 701 -0.27 -13.79 16.09
N ARG A 702 -0.21 -15.00 16.66
CA ARG A 702 -1.25 -16.02 16.45
C ARG A 702 -2.51 -15.63 17.22
N ARG A 703 -3.70 -15.91 16.65
CA ARG A 703 -5.01 -15.65 17.28
C ARG A 703 -5.02 -16.12 18.75
N GLU A 704 -5.07 -15.18 19.68
CA GLU A 704 -5.68 -15.40 20.99
C GLU A 704 -7.03 -14.66 21.05
N THR A 705 -7.84 -15.14 21.97
CA THR A 705 -9.30 -15.26 22.00
C THR A 705 -10.10 -13.96 21.88
N LYS A 706 -11.27 -14.10 21.25
CA LYS A 706 -12.34 -13.09 21.26
C LYS A 706 -12.63 -12.68 22.71
N ASP A 707 -12.75 -11.38 22.93
CA ASP A 707 -13.24 -10.76 24.16
C ASP A 707 -14.64 -11.34 24.49
N GLU A 708 -15.08 -11.33 25.76
CA GLU A 708 -16.42 -11.79 26.19
C GLU A 708 -17.58 -11.06 25.47
N ALA A 709 -17.32 -9.90 24.88
CA ALA A 709 -18.26 -9.11 24.07
C ALA A 709 -18.18 -9.39 22.55
N GLY A 710 -17.30 -10.28 22.10
CA GLY A 710 -17.13 -10.66 20.69
C GLY A 710 -16.50 -9.58 19.80
N ALA A 711 -16.05 -8.45 20.36
CA ALA A 711 -15.22 -7.46 19.65
C ALA A 711 -13.78 -7.99 19.52
N VAL A 712 -13.10 -7.69 18.43
CA VAL A 712 -11.66 -7.97 18.27
C VAL A 712 -10.95 -6.65 18.54
N ASN A 713 -10.16 -6.56 19.62
CA ASN A 713 -9.36 -5.36 19.87
C ASN A 713 -8.11 -5.34 18.97
N GLU A 714 -8.31 -5.02 17.68
CA GLU A 714 -7.28 -5.09 16.63
C GLU A 714 -6.12 -4.11 16.86
N LYS A 715 -6.35 -2.99 17.56
CA LYS A 715 -5.35 -1.95 17.82
C LYS A 715 -4.17 -2.42 18.69
N GLY A 716 -4.39 -3.43 19.53
CA GLY A 716 -3.36 -4.01 20.39
C GLY A 716 -2.41 -4.99 19.68
N ARG A 717 -2.61 -5.25 18.38
CA ARG A 717 -1.96 -6.35 17.65
C ARG A 717 -0.81 -5.92 16.73
N ASN A 718 -0.50 -4.63 16.66
CA ASN A 718 0.68 -4.15 15.94
C ASN A 718 1.95 -4.49 16.73
N THR A 719 2.87 -5.25 16.16
CA THR A 719 4.11 -5.68 16.83
C THR A 719 5.35 -5.09 16.20
N LEU A 720 6.36 -4.87 17.03
CA LEU A 720 7.69 -4.40 16.61
C LEU A 720 8.75 -5.21 17.35
N THR A 721 9.61 -5.90 16.61
CA THR A 721 10.76 -6.63 17.14
C THR A 721 12.04 -6.02 16.61
N LEU A 722 13.04 -5.80 17.47
CA LEU A 722 14.30 -5.15 17.11
C LEU A 722 15.52 -6.00 17.44
N LEU A 723 16.56 -5.87 16.62
CA LEU A 723 17.89 -6.41 16.87
C LEU A 723 18.95 -5.37 16.53
N PHE A 724 19.91 -5.15 17.41
CA PHE A 724 21.10 -4.35 17.14
C PHE A 724 22.32 -5.27 17.00
N ALA A 725 23.06 -5.14 15.91
CA ALA A 725 24.27 -5.92 15.64
C ALA A 725 25.44 -5.01 15.24
N SER A 726 26.59 -5.19 15.89
CA SER A 726 27.85 -4.51 15.54
C SER A 726 28.69 -5.27 14.50
N SER A 727 28.22 -6.45 14.09
CA SER A 727 28.86 -7.41 13.19
C SER A 727 27.83 -8.00 12.20
N LEU A 728 28.26 -8.93 11.35
CA LEU A 728 27.40 -9.62 10.39
C LEU A 728 26.18 -10.26 11.08
N VAL A 729 25.00 -9.94 10.58
CA VAL A 729 23.73 -10.46 11.07
C VAL A 729 23.09 -11.34 10.00
N THR A 730 22.63 -12.53 10.40
CA THR A 730 21.94 -13.49 9.53
C THR A 730 20.67 -13.99 10.21
N LYS A 731 19.84 -14.74 9.48
CA LYS A 731 18.71 -15.48 10.06
C LYS A 731 19.13 -16.37 11.24
N SER A 732 20.28 -17.03 11.17
CA SER A 732 20.79 -17.87 12.26
C SER A 732 21.19 -17.05 13.49
N SER A 733 21.72 -15.83 13.27
CA SER A 733 22.06 -14.90 14.36
C SER A 733 20.81 -14.51 15.17
N VAL A 734 19.67 -14.29 14.50
CA VAL A 734 18.39 -14.01 15.17
C VAL A 734 17.95 -15.19 16.06
N GLU A 735 18.06 -16.42 15.55
CA GLU A 735 17.70 -17.63 16.31
C GLU A 735 18.66 -17.89 17.48
N GLU A 736 19.93 -17.53 17.34
CA GLU A 736 20.91 -17.61 18.44
C GLU A 736 20.58 -16.61 19.54
N VAL A 737 20.37 -15.33 19.21
CA VAL A 737 19.96 -14.31 20.19
C VAL A 737 18.66 -14.70 20.88
N LYS A 738 17.66 -15.18 20.14
CA LYS A 738 16.41 -15.69 20.74
C LYS A 738 16.70 -16.78 21.76
N ARG A 739 17.54 -17.77 21.42
CA ARG A 739 17.90 -18.87 22.32
C ARG A 739 18.64 -18.37 23.56
N GLU A 740 19.57 -17.43 23.43
CA GLU A 740 20.35 -16.89 24.55
C GLU A 740 19.51 -16.16 25.61
N TRP A 741 18.43 -15.51 25.15
CA TRP A 741 17.54 -14.67 25.95
C TRP A 741 16.23 -15.36 26.34
N THR A 742 16.06 -16.60 25.91
CA THR A 742 15.03 -17.51 26.42
C THR A 742 15.63 -18.30 27.58
N ALA A 743 14.94 -18.34 28.73
CA ALA A 743 15.46 -19.06 29.89
C ALA A 743 15.53 -20.57 29.60
N THR A 744 16.71 -21.17 29.73
CA THR A 744 16.88 -22.64 29.76
C THR A 744 16.68 -23.13 31.19
N SER A 745 15.47 -23.55 31.54
CA SER A 745 15.24 -24.40 32.72
C SER A 745 14.40 -25.61 32.35
N GLN A 746 14.70 -26.75 32.98
CA GLN A 746 14.02 -28.05 32.80
C GLN A 746 12.56 -28.06 33.30
N SER A 747 12.01 -26.91 33.69
CA SER A 747 10.64 -26.73 34.15
C SER A 747 9.90 -25.79 33.19
N SER A 748 8.80 -26.28 32.62
CA SER A 748 7.96 -25.63 31.60
C SER A 748 7.23 -24.34 32.03
N GLU A 749 7.66 -23.68 33.12
CA GLU A 749 6.90 -22.58 33.75
C GLU A 749 7.69 -21.25 33.93
N VAL A 750 8.89 -21.11 33.36
CA VAL A 750 9.75 -19.92 33.57
C VAL A 750 9.80 -18.99 32.34
N GLY A 751 9.59 -17.69 32.56
CA GLY A 751 9.39 -16.67 31.51
C GLY A 751 10.63 -16.30 30.69
N SER A 752 10.41 -15.78 29.49
CA SER A 752 11.45 -15.32 28.56
C SER A 752 11.80 -13.83 28.76
N LEU A 753 13.06 -13.47 28.50
CA LEU A 753 13.53 -12.08 28.44
C LEU A 753 13.63 -11.51 27.00
N TYR A 754 13.61 -12.40 26.01
CA TYR A 754 13.37 -12.06 24.62
C TYR A 754 11.87 -12.07 24.33
N LYS A 755 11.28 -10.92 24.00
CA LYS A 755 9.84 -10.83 23.81
C LYS A 755 9.47 -10.35 22.42
N MET A 756 9.31 -11.29 21.51
CA MET A 756 8.92 -11.02 20.11
C MET A 756 7.61 -10.25 19.93
N LYS A 757 6.69 -10.33 20.91
CA LYS A 757 5.31 -9.79 20.80
C LYS A 757 5.12 -8.48 21.60
N THR A 758 6.08 -7.56 21.55
CA THR A 758 5.89 -6.20 22.08
C THR A 758 5.04 -5.37 21.12
N ASN A 759 4.04 -4.66 21.65
CA ASN A 759 3.14 -3.85 20.83
C ASN A 759 3.57 -2.38 20.75
N PHE A 760 3.06 -1.63 19.77
CA PHE A 760 3.42 -0.23 19.58
C PHE A 760 3.13 0.66 20.80
N SER A 761 2.06 0.37 21.55
CA SER A 761 1.72 1.15 22.75
C SER A 761 2.76 0.95 23.86
N PHE A 762 3.31 -0.26 24.00
CA PHE A 762 4.41 -0.55 24.90
C PHE A 762 5.66 0.23 24.46
N TRP A 763 6.01 0.19 23.18
CA TRP A 763 7.17 0.94 22.67
C TRP A 763 7.08 2.43 22.90
N ARG A 764 5.90 3.02 22.72
CA ARG A 764 5.65 4.43 23.04
C ARG A 764 5.93 4.74 24.51
N LYS A 765 5.43 3.92 25.44
CA LYS A 765 5.72 4.06 26.88
C LYS A 765 7.23 3.95 27.17
N VAL A 766 7.95 3.03 26.53
CA VAL A 766 9.40 2.88 26.73
C VAL A 766 10.17 4.14 26.29
N MET A 767 9.83 4.68 25.11
CA MET A 767 10.44 5.91 24.58
C MET A 767 10.15 7.11 25.49
N ASP A 768 8.91 7.25 25.97
CA ASP A 768 8.50 8.36 26.85
C ASP A 768 9.06 8.24 28.28
N SER A 769 9.35 7.02 28.73
CA SER A 769 9.96 6.73 30.04
C SER A 769 11.48 6.92 30.07
N SER A 770 12.12 7.11 28.92
CA SER A 770 13.58 7.29 28.80
C SER A 770 13.89 8.79 28.70
N GLU A 771 14.46 9.38 29.76
CA GLU A 771 14.73 10.81 29.80
C GLU A 771 15.72 11.20 28.70
N GLY A 772 15.36 12.21 27.90
CA GLY A 772 16.20 12.66 26.78
C GLY A 772 16.12 11.83 25.49
N PHE A 773 15.36 10.72 25.41
CA PHE A 773 15.24 9.91 24.18
C PHE A 773 14.81 10.74 22.96
N TRP A 774 13.68 11.44 23.06
CA TRP A 774 13.22 12.30 21.98
C TRP A 774 14.16 13.49 21.76
N ALA A 775 14.78 14.02 22.81
CA ALA A 775 15.75 15.11 22.68
C ALA A 775 17.01 14.69 21.89
N LEU A 776 17.43 13.42 22.03
CA LEU A 776 18.54 12.81 21.29
C LEU A 776 18.23 12.74 19.80
N LEU A 777 17.04 12.24 19.43
CA LEU A 777 16.60 12.10 18.04
C LEU A 777 16.32 13.45 17.36
N ARG A 778 15.91 14.46 18.13
CA ARG A 778 15.66 15.82 17.66
C ARG A 778 16.93 16.58 17.28
N SER A 779 18.00 16.40 18.04
CA SER A 779 19.26 17.10 17.76
C SER A 779 20.00 16.44 16.60
N ALA A 780 19.99 17.09 15.44
CA ALA A 780 21.20 17.13 14.64
C ALA A 780 21.90 18.44 15.01
N GLY A 781 22.89 18.34 15.87
CA GLY A 781 23.68 19.50 16.29
C GLY A 781 25.05 19.03 16.70
N GLN A 782 26.08 19.76 16.29
CA GLN A 782 27.41 19.65 16.87
C GLN A 782 27.52 20.60 18.06
N GLY A 783 28.44 20.27 18.97
CA GLY A 783 28.78 21.14 20.09
C GLY A 783 28.46 20.52 21.44
N LYS A 784 28.94 21.22 22.46
CA LYS A 784 28.95 20.75 23.84
C LYS A 784 27.58 20.28 24.34
N GLU A 785 26.50 20.96 23.95
CA GLU A 785 25.14 20.64 24.37
C GLU A 785 24.60 19.31 23.77
N HIS A 786 25.06 18.90 22.59
CA HIS A 786 24.70 17.61 22.02
C HIS A 786 25.52 16.48 22.67
N GLU A 787 26.82 16.70 22.88
CA GLU A 787 27.69 15.76 23.59
C GLU A 787 27.19 15.51 25.01
N GLU A 788 26.82 16.58 25.74
CA GLU A 788 26.22 16.48 27.09
C GLU A 788 24.91 15.67 27.08
N ARG A 789 24.08 15.81 26.04
CA ARG A 789 22.84 15.02 25.88
C ARG A 789 23.11 13.55 25.57
N VAL A 790 24.07 13.25 24.70
CA VAL A 790 24.49 11.88 24.38
C VAL A 790 25.06 11.22 25.63
N ASP A 791 25.93 11.90 26.37
CA ASP A 791 26.52 11.40 27.60
C ASP A 791 25.48 11.19 28.71
N SER A 792 24.50 12.09 28.81
CA SER A 792 23.35 11.90 29.70
C SER A 792 22.49 10.70 29.29
N PHE A 793 22.25 10.46 28.01
CA PHE A 793 21.50 9.28 27.56
C PHE A 793 22.29 7.97 27.76
N LYS A 794 23.62 8.00 27.63
CA LYS A 794 24.49 6.85 27.92
C LYS A 794 24.33 6.33 29.35
N SER A 795 23.99 7.17 30.33
CA SER A 795 23.73 6.70 31.70
C SER A 795 22.57 5.70 31.74
N HIS A 796 21.49 5.96 30.99
CA HIS A 796 20.33 5.07 30.91
C HIS A 796 20.69 3.74 30.26
N VAL A 797 21.50 3.78 29.20
CA VAL A 797 21.94 2.57 28.51
C VAL A 797 22.88 1.75 29.37
N ARG A 798 23.82 2.37 30.11
CA ARG A 798 24.70 1.68 31.06
C ARG A 798 23.93 0.92 32.13
N VAL A 799 22.90 1.54 32.71
CA VAL A 799 22.06 0.84 33.71
C VAL A 799 21.37 -0.35 33.07
N MET A 800 20.89 -0.24 31.83
CA MET A 800 20.31 -1.37 31.10
C MET A 800 21.34 -2.45 30.77
N GLU A 801 22.56 -2.09 30.37
CA GLU A 801 23.68 -3.01 30.17
C GLU A 801 23.97 -3.81 31.44
N ASP A 802 24.07 -3.14 32.59
CA ASP A 802 24.31 -3.80 33.88
C ASP A 802 23.23 -4.86 34.20
N VAL A 803 21.96 -4.57 33.89
CA VAL A 803 20.85 -5.53 34.04
C VAL A 803 21.00 -6.71 33.08
N VAL A 804 21.34 -6.43 31.82
CA VAL A 804 21.52 -7.46 30.78
C VAL A 804 22.69 -8.37 31.12
N GLU A 805 23.82 -7.83 31.57
CA GLU A 805 24.97 -8.61 32.04
C GLU A 805 24.61 -9.47 33.25
N ALA A 806 23.87 -8.92 34.21
CA ALA A 806 23.40 -9.69 35.36
C ALA A 806 22.55 -10.88 34.93
N PHE A 807 21.70 -10.72 33.92
CA PHE A 807 20.97 -11.83 33.33
C PHE A 807 21.89 -12.83 32.64
N GLN A 808 22.81 -12.38 31.77
CA GLN A 808 23.69 -13.27 31.03
C GLN A 808 24.54 -14.15 31.95
N ARG A 809 24.97 -13.62 33.11
CA ARG A 809 25.74 -14.35 34.12
C ARG A 809 24.92 -15.40 34.88
N ASN A 810 23.67 -15.08 35.23
CA ASN A 810 22.87 -15.93 36.14
C ASN A 810 21.84 -16.81 35.41
N LYS A 811 21.42 -16.41 34.21
CA LYS A 811 20.34 -17.03 33.42
C LYS A 811 19.03 -17.26 34.20
N ASP A 812 18.75 -16.41 35.21
CA ASP A 812 17.58 -16.46 36.08
C ASP A 812 16.74 -15.17 35.97
N ILE A 813 15.47 -15.33 35.57
CA ILE A 813 14.53 -14.22 35.39
C ILE A 813 14.14 -13.55 36.71
N TYR A 814 13.95 -14.31 37.80
CA TYR A 814 13.55 -13.75 39.09
C TYR A 814 14.69 -12.95 39.70
N TYR A 815 15.91 -13.47 39.59
CA TYR A 815 17.11 -12.71 39.97
C TYR A 815 17.20 -11.40 39.19
N THR A 816 16.96 -11.43 37.88
CA THR A 816 17.00 -10.26 37.01
C THR A 816 15.95 -9.22 37.41
N VAL A 817 14.72 -9.65 37.71
CA VAL A 817 13.64 -8.76 38.19
C VAL A 817 14.00 -8.08 39.51
N ILE A 818 14.54 -8.84 40.49
CA ILE A 818 15.01 -8.28 41.77
C ILE A 818 16.13 -7.27 41.53
N TYR A 819 17.05 -7.61 40.63
CA TYR A 819 18.14 -6.72 40.25
C TYR A 819 17.63 -5.42 39.62
N MET A 820 16.63 -5.50 38.73
CA MET A 820 15.97 -4.31 38.15
C MET A 820 15.33 -3.43 39.22
N MET A 821 14.61 -4.01 40.20
CA MET A 821 14.03 -3.25 41.33
C MET A 821 15.12 -2.53 42.13
N ARG A 822 16.25 -3.19 42.36
CA ARG A 822 17.41 -2.58 43.02
C ARG A 822 18.01 -1.45 42.19
N GLN A 823 18.13 -1.60 40.87
CA GLN A 823 18.63 -0.52 40.02
C GLN A 823 17.67 0.66 39.94
N ALA A 824 16.35 0.42 39.90
CA ALA A 824 15.33 1.46 39.88
C ALA A 824 15.37 2.38 41.12
N THR A 825 15.81 1.87 42.27
CA THR A 825 15.96 2.67 43.50
C THR A 825 17.28 3.45 43.54
N ARG A 826 18.32 2.94 42.89
CA ARG A 826 19.67 3.53 42.87
C ARG A 826 19.86 4.59 41.80
N HIS A 827 19.24 4.42 40.65
CA HIS A 827 19.40 5.28 39.48
C HIS A 827 18.08 5.97 39.16
N LYS A 828 17.92 7.21 39.64
CA LYS A 828 16.70 8.01 39.46
C LYS A 828 16.35 8.21 37.97
N GLU A 829 17.37 8.37 37.14
CA GLU A 829 17.28 8.59 35.69
C GLU A 829 16.61 7.39 34.98
N ALA A 830 17.08 6.16 35.24
CA ALA A 830 16.52 4.94 34.63
C ALA A 830 15.29 4.35 35.37
N SER A 831 14.90 4.94 36.50
CA SER A 831 13.86 4.40 37.38
C SER A 831 12.49 4.25 36.67
N LYS A 832 12.09 5.25 35.89
CA LYS A 832 10.81 5.23 35.12
C LYS A 832 10.80 4.10 34.08
N LEU A 833 11.91 3.91 33.38
CA LEU A 833 12.07 2.83 32.40
C LEU A 833 11.95 1.47 33.08
N MET A 834 12.67 1.25 34.19
CA MET A 834 12.60 0.00 34.94
C MET A 834 11.19 -0.29 35.47
N LEU A 835 10.51 0.71 36.02
CA LEU A 835 9.12 0.58 36.45
C LEU A 835 8.17 0.24 35.29
N THR A 836 8.41 0.80 34.10
CA THR A 836 7.64 0.48 32.89
C THR A 836 7.78 -1.01 32.52
N LEU A 837 9.01 -1.54 32.56
CA LEU A 837 9.27 -2.95 32.28
C LEU A 837 8.68 -3.89 33.34
N LEU A 838 8.80 -3.53 34.62
CA LEU A 838 8.24 -4.30 35.74
C LEU A 838 6.70 -4.32 35.73
N ASN A 839 6.07 -3.20 35.37
CA ASN A 839 4.61 -3.12 35.23
C ASN A 839 4.11 -4.03 34.09
N GLN A 840 4.81 -4.03 32.95
CA GLN A 840 4.49 -4.91 31.82
C GLN A 840 4.53 -6.40 32.22
N TRP A 841 5.56 -6.80 32.96
CA TRP A 841 5.68 -8.17 33.49
C TRP A 841 4.55 -8.52 34.46
N SER A 842 4.17 -7.59 35.33
CA SER A 842 3.06 -7.78 36.28
C SER A 842 1.70 -7.95 35.58
N GLU A 843 1.41 -7.14 34.55
CA GLU A 843 0.17 -7.24 33.77
C GLU A 843 0.04 -8.60 33.07
N GLU A 844 1.15 -9.15 32.57
CA GLU A 844 1.18 -10.48 31.95
C GLU A 844 0.97 -11.60 32.96
N GLY A 845 1.58 -11.50 34.14
CA GLY A 845 1.33 -12.43 35.24
C GLY A 845 -0.15 -12.50 35.60
N LYS A 846 -0.84 -11.37 35.67
CA LYS A 846 -2.29 -11.32 35.95
C LYS A 846 -3.11 -12.03 34.88
N LYS A 847 -2.87 -11.74 33.59
CA LYS A 847 -3.56 -12.39 32.47
C LYS A 847 -3.41 -13.91 32.48
N SER A 848 -2.18 -14.40 32.73
CA SER A 848 -1.92 -15.84 32.84
C SER A 848 -2.69 -16.51 33.99
N SER A 849 -2.93 -15.79 35.10
CA SER A 849 -3.61 -16.31 36.28
C SER A 849 -5.14 -16.30 36.21
N GLU A 850 -5.74 -15.39 35.45
CA GLU A 850 -7.20 -15.27 35.29
C GLU A 850 -7.77 -16.34 34.35
N GLU A 851 -7.03 -16.69 33.29
CA GLU A 851 -7.43 -17.73 32.34
C GLU A 851 -7.27 -19.16 32.89
N GLY A 852 -6.40 -19.35 33.89
CA GLY A 852 -6.30 -20.60 34.64
C GLY A 852 -7.53 -20.91 35.51
N LYS A 853 -8.43 -19.94 35.72
CA LYS A 853 -9.63 -20.09 36.56
C LYS A 853 -10.93 -20.26 35.77
N SER A 854 -10.94 -20.01 34.45
CA SER A 854 -12.14 -20.12 33.60
C SER A 854 -12.33 -21.49 32.92
N GLY A 855 -11.50 -22.49 33.23
CA GLY A 855 -11.69 -23.88 32.81
C GLY A 855 -12.58 -24.67 33.76
N GLU A 856 -13.90 -24.62 33.60
CA GLU A 856 -14.81 -25.59 34.23
C GLU A 856 -14.65 -26.98 33.59
N LYS A 857 -14.31 -27.97 34.45
CA LYS A 857 -14.59 -29.42 34.36
C LYS A 857 -14.84 -30.01 32.96
N GLY A 858 -13.76 -30.44 32.30
CA GLY A 858 -13.82 -31.32 31.13
C GLY A 858 -12.42 -31.73 30.70
N GLU A 859 -12.26 -32.98 30.27
CA GLU A 859 -10.99 -33.69 30.00
C GLU A 859 -9.89 -32.86 29.29
N PRO A 860 -8.61 -33.13 29.59
CA PRO A 860 -7.49 -32.41 28.99
C PRO A 860 -7.39 -32.74 27.50
N LYS A 861 -7.78 -31.78 26.65
CA LYS A 861 -7.36 -31.78 25.25
C LYS A 861 -5.94 -31.24 25.18
N GLU A 862 -5.04 -32.02 24.61
CA GLU A 862 -3.71 -31.58 24.16
C GLU A 862 -3.86 -30.47 23.10
N SER A 863 -4.04 -29.23 23.54
CA SER A 863 -3.62 -28.07 22.78
C SER A 863 -2.13 -27.90 23.01
N SER A 864 -1.33 -27.82 21.94
CA SER A 864 0.08 -27.47 21.98
C SER A 864 0.28 -26.13 22.72
N GLY A 865 0.52 -26.23 24.03
CA GLY A 865 0.82 -25.12 24.91
C GLY A 865 2.26 -24.65 24.69
N ASN A 866 2.47 -23.33 24.65
CA ASN A 866 3.78 -22.74 24.91
C ASN A 866 3.77 -21.22 25.21
N ASP A 867 2.63 -20.51 25.23
CA ASP A 867 2.67 -19.03 25.15
C ASP A 867 2.18 -18.24 26.38
N LYS A 868 1.89 -18.88 27.53
CA LYS A 868 1.36 -18.15 28.71
C LYS A 868 2.28 -18.20 29.92
N VAL A 869 3.47 -17.62 29.76
CA VAL A 869 4.42 -17.39 30.85
C VAL A 869 4.74 -15.90 30.92
N ALA A 870 4.72 -15.30 32.11
CA ALA A 870 5.00 -13.87 32.30
C ALA A 870 6.41 -13.52 31.80
N SER A 871 6.52 -12.57 30.87
CA SER A 871 7.78 -12.21 30.18
C SER A 871 8.18 -10.76 30.46
N VAL A 872 9.49 -10.47 30.43
CA VAL A 872 10.00 -9.09 30.46
C VAL A 872 10.64 -8.82 29.11
N PRO A 873 10.24 -7.78 28.34
CA PRO A 873 10.82 -7.45 27.04
C PRO A 873 12.22 -6.80 27.14
N LEU A 874 13.13 -7.40 27.91
CA LEU A 874 14.41 -6.80 28.24
C LEU A 874 15.32 -6.68 27.01
N ALA A 875 15.40 -7.74 26.19
CA ALA A 875 16.26 -7.78 25.01
C ALA A 875 15.89 -6.69 23.99
N ASP A 876 14.61 -6.66 23.64
CA ASP A 876 13.97 -5.69 22.77
C ASP A 876 14.32 -4.26 23.20
N VAL A 877 14.05 -3.91 24.46
CA VAL A 877 14.27 -2.55 24.99
C VAL A 877 15.75 -2.19 24.97
N PHE A 878 16.62 -3.13 25.33
CA PHE A 878 18.06 -2.94 25.26
C PHE A 878 18.52 -2.61 23.83
N PHE A 879 18.07 -3.37 22.83
CA PHE A 879 18.42 -3.14 21.43
C PHE A 879 17.87 -1.82 20.88
N MET A 880 16.68 -1.40 21.32
CA MET A 880 16.14 -0.08 20.95
C MET A 880 17.03 1.06 21.47
N LEU A 881 17.45 1.00 22.75
CA LEU A 881 18.30 2.03 23.34
C LEU A 881 19.69 2.07 22.68
N LYS A 882 20.25 0.90 22.34
CA LYS A 882 21.50 0.80 21.56
C LYS A 882 21.37 1.41 20.17
N THR A 883 20.26 1.15 19.49
CA THR A 883 19.97 1.74 18.17
C THR A 883 19.87 3.27 18.27
N ALA A 884 19.25 3.81 19.34
CA ALA A 884 19.19 5.24 19.57
C ALA A 884 20.55 5.90 19.82
N LEU A 885 21.44 5.24 20.56
CA LEU A 885 22.83 5.69 20.70
C LEU A 885 23.58 5.67 19.37
N ALA A 886 23.40 4.62 18.56
CA ALA A 886 24.03 4.52 17.25
C ALA A 886 23.55 5.61 16.29
N GLU A 887 22.24 5.92 16.30
CA GLU A 887 21.68 7.07 15.58
C GLU A 887 22.29 8.38 16.07
N ALA A 888 22.64 8.51 17.36
CA ALA A 888 23.31 9.70 17.87
C ALA A 888 24.80 9.81 17.49
N GLY A 889 25.34 8.83 16.74
CA GLY A 889 26.74 8.79 16.34
C GLY A 889 27.67 8.16 17.38
N ASP A 890 27.14 7.54 18.43
CA ASP A 890 27.99 6.73 19.30
C ASP A 890 28.52 5.52 18.51
N LYS A 891 29.81 5.18 18.69
CA LYS A 891 30.43 4.06 17.95
C LYS A 891 29.83 2.70 18.32
N GLY A 892 29.04 2.63 19.40
CA GLY A 892 28.53 1.38 19.95
C GLY A 892 29.64 0.51 20.56
N GLU A 893 30.87 1.05 20.63
CA GLU A 893 31.99 0.47 21.35
C GLU A 893 31.84 0.90 22.82
N SER A 894 31.26 0.03 23.64
CA SER A 894 31.65 -0.02 25.06
C SER A 894 32.78 -1.06 25.18
N PRO A 895 33.67 -0.98 26.19
CA PRO A 895 34.82 -1.88 26.37
C PRO A 895 34.51 -3.38 26.25
#